data_AF-A0A7W7DFZ8-F1
#
_entry.id   AF-A0A7W7DFZ8-F1
#
_cell.length_a   1.000
_cell.length_b   1.000
_cell.length_c   1.000
_cell.angle_alpha   90.00
_cell.angle_beta   90.00
_cell.angle_gamma   90.00
#
_symmetry.space_group_name_H-M   'P 1'
#
loop_
_entity.id
_entity.type
_entity.pdbx_description
1 polymer ?
#
loop_
_entity_poly.entity_id
_entity_poly.type
_entity_poly.pdbx_seq_one_letter_code
_entity_poly.pdbx_strand_id
1 'polypeptide(L)'
;MDERRLALIHGGTLGARYSVGTGYLIAPRLVLTARHVLVNWATEEPWPEIRVRVGHPCYGEAPSVKAELLWHHPQGLDVALLRVEEAADIEGSVRWGRPVGRAPLRYEGLGFPRATAGSTRDPEHLRGVLAPLSGSGEYYVLDQGPAPAVGTDGEKAWGGASGAAVFCDDHLVGVVVHDDRFFANRRLRAVPARAFVEDSGFAAHLAGHPESPPRLIDIGAAPPKAGPAGACSATERELVTLLRPLLADPGTRRAYARELARELGYEAALYEPTVPDLAALLATHPRALATLGSSLAASCTDERARANLTDLLMRARVLDGVSLLSPHEYDGLLDLLRSVCKEHPTLLPRAAREALRYTVLPESLTRPTVSEQDLGGLVEELEVLSDSERVPEGTPSVPALLRLVEYVAAASAHEVAARLRSWSEETARRLGIHSVALRERRVDASAWAHRPTSPVSRVVMELKRDDSTSEELYRCRILLAGDDGSQTVLHDARTVPKTPEEAARRLRDAVAATATEPGQGDHVPWVTVVVDRTELHLAVDEWQPDAADDIMPGQPLGAEYRVTLSCPDMSDYRPQRAQDQRRRWQSGPAQTLVTDPACRNGNQLRHLLQGEHRDAAQVVLNGPAEERATWLQICLAMGVPVVLWDRAAASYEDSERLHELRPTGRPDDLPERVRAFRSSSFAYPGERAARPSLVWEQDGRYPAPEPLHFSDPRKGTHAP
;
A
#
# COMPACT_ATOMS: atom_id res chain seq x y z
N MET A 1 -13.32 17.55 30.91
CA MET A 1 -13.79 16.32 31.60
C MET A 1 -13.45 16.44 33.08
N ASP A 2 -14.31 16.04 34.01
CA ASP A 2 -13.99 16.03 35.46
C ASP A 2 -13.58 14.62 35.90
N GLU A 3 -12.31 14.42 36.24
CA GLU A 3 -11.73 13.14 36.64
C GLU A 3 -12.32 12.57 37.94
N ARG A 4 -12.91 13.40 38.81
CA ARG A 4 -13.56 12.95 40.06
C ARG A 4 -14.81 12.11 39.78
N ARG A 5 -15.40 12.23 38.58
CA ARG A 5 -16.58 11.47 38.14
C ARG A 5 -16.25 10.12 37.53
N LEU A 6 -14.97 9.77 37.37
CA LEU A 6 -14.55 8.47 36.86
C LEU A 6 -15.05 7.35 37.78
N ALA A 7 -15.58 6.27 37.20
CA ALA A 7 -16.07 5.12 37.95
C ALA A 7 -15.37 3.82 37.52
N LEU A 8 -14.92 3.03 38.50
CA LEU A 8 -14.48 1.64 38.31
C LEU A 8 -15.64 0.70 38.68
N ILE A 9 -15.97 -0.22 37.78
CA ILE A 9 -17.12 -1.12 37.92
C ILE A 9 -16.62 -2.57 38.00
N HIS A 10 -17.16 -3.29 38.97
CA HIS A 10 -16.97 -4.73 39.13
C HIS A 10 -18.32 -5.43 39.09
N GLY A 11 -18.46 -6.39 38.16
CA GLY A 11 -19.62 -7.29 38.07
C GLY A 11 -19.24 -8.70 38.51
N GLY A 12 -20.10 -9.34 39.31
CA GLY A 12 -19.92 -10.74 39.68
C GLY A 12 -20.92 -11.26 40.70
N THR A 13 -20.40 -12.08 41.62
CA THR A 13 -21.16 -12.71 42.72
C THR A 13 -20.57 -12.30 44.07
N LEU A 14 -21.26 -12.62 45.17
CA LEU A 14 -20.83 -12.31 46.54
C LEU A 14 -19.40 -12.76 46.91
N GLY A 15 -18.81 -13.70 46.17
CA GLY A 15 -17.47 -14.23 46.41
C GLY A 15 -16.49 -14.10 45.25
N ALA A 16 -16.90 -13.63 44.06
CA ALA A 16 -16.03 -13.62 42.88
C ALA A 16 -16.35 -12.47 41.91
N ARG A 17 -15.30 -11.82 41.41
CA ARG A 17 -15.38 -10.77 40.38
C ARG A 17 -15.14 -11.40 39.01
N TYR A 18 -16.10 -11.24 38.10
CA TYR A 18 -16.04 -11.85 36.76
C TYR A 18 -15.90 -10.80 35.65
N SER A 19 -16.38 -9.58 35.89
CA SER A 19 -16.32 -8.48 34.93
C SER A 19 -15.72 -7.24 35.57
N VAL A 20 -14.90 -6.52 34.79
CA VAL A 20 -14.31 -5.24 35.16
C VAL A 20 -14.58 -4.27 34.01
N GLY A 21 -15.05 -3.08 34.33
CA GLY A 21 -15.27 -2.03 33.34
C GLY A 21 -15.10 -0.64 33.93
N THR A 22 -15.21 0.34 33.06
CA THR A 22 -15.20 1.75 33.38
C THR A 22 -16.63 2.28 33.34
N GLY A 23 -16.93 3.31 34.12
CA GLY A 23 -18.11 4.13 33.95
C GLY A 23 -17.82 5.59 34.23
N TYR A 24 -18.84 6.42 34.09
CA TYR A 24 -18.75 7.84 34.40
C TYR A 24 -20.01 8.34 35.11
N LEU A 25 -19.82 9.08 36.20
CA LEU A 25 -20.90 9.65 36.99
C LEU A 25 -21.52 10.87 36.25
N ILE A 26 -22.68 10.66 35.66
CA ILE A 26 -23.38 11.68 34.85
C ILE A 26 -24.30 12.58 35.69
N ALA A 27 -24.74 12.10 36.85
CA ALA A 27 -25.50 12.83 37.88
C ALA A 27 -25.17 12.23 39.27
N PRO A 28 -25.50 12.87 40.40
CA PRO A 28 -25.01 12.49 41.74
C PRO A 28 -25.12 11.01 42.14
N ARG A 29 -26.07 10.26 41.55
CA ARG A 29 -26.28 8.82 41.80
C ARG A 29 -26.31 7.96 40.53
N LEU A 30 -26.01 8.52 39.37
CA LEU A 30 -26.21 7.88 38.08
C LEU A 30 -24.87 7.70 37.36
N VAL A 31 -24.53 6.44 37.07
CA VAL A 31 -23.28 6.07 36.39
C VAL A 31 -23.59 5.45 35.04
N LEU A 32 -23.04 6.05 33.97
CA LEU A 32 -23.14 5.56 32.60
C LEU A 32 -21.99 4.58 32.31
N THR A 33 -22.28 3.47 31.64
CA THR A 33 -21.28 2.43 31.28
C THR A 33 -21.74 1.58 30.09
N ALA A 34 -20.92 0.61 29.67
CA ALA A 34 -21.26 -0.37 28.66
C ALA A 34 -22.12 -1.51 29.25
N ARG A 35 -23.16 -1.96 28.52
CA ARG A 35 -24.08 -3.00 29.00
C ARG A 35 -23.36 -4.31 29.27
N HIS A 36 -22.45 -4.74 28.40
CA HIS A 36 -21.73 -6.02 28.53
C HIS A 36 -20.86 -6.10 29.80
N VAL A 37 -20.52 -4.98 30.44
CA VAL A 37 -19.80 -4.97 31.72
C VAL A 37 -20.70 -5.51 32.84
N LEU A 38 -22.02 -5.31 32.71
CA LEU A 38 -23.01 -5.54 33.76
C LEU A 38 -23.73 -6.88 33.64
N VAL A 39 -23.60 -7.57 32.52
CA VAL A 39 -24.26 -8.85 32.26
C VAL A 39 -23.24 -9.98 32.12
N ASN A 40 -23.68 -11.19 32.43
CA ASN A 40 -22.93 -12.40 32.11
C ASN A 40 -23.04 -12.66 30.60
N TRP A 41 -21.91 -12.71 29.90
CA TRP A 41 -21.88 -12.92 28.45
C TRP A 41 -22.53 -14.23 27.99
N ALA A 42 -22.56 -15.26 28.85
CA ALA A 42 -23.12 -16.57 28.51
C ALA A 42 -24.64 -16.67 28.72
N THR A 43 -25.19 -15.93 29.69
CA THR A 43 -26.63 -15.98 30.03
C THR A 43 -27.38 -14.71 29.67
N GLU A 44 -26.67 -13.63 29.35
CA GLU A 44 -27.16 -12.26 29.18
C GLU A 44 -27.91 -11.66 30.40
N GLU A 45 -27.89 -12.36 31.53
CA GLU A 45 -28.50 -11.89 32.78
C GLU A 45 -27.56 -10.90 33.51
N PRO A 46 -28.11 -9.86 34.16
CA PRO A 46 -27.33 -8.96 35.01
C PRO A 46 -26.58 -9.71 36.11
N TRP A 47 -25.36 -9.26 36.44
CA TRP A 47 -24.63 -9.80 37.56
C TRP A 47 -25.41 -9.61 38.88
N PRO A 48 -25.50 -10.64 39.75
CA PRO A 48 -26.16 -10.53 41.05
C PRO A 48 -25.58 -9.43 41.94
N GLU A 49 -24.28 -9.14 41.77
CA GLU A 49 -23.61 -8.07 42.50
C GLU A 49 -22.82 -7.16 41.55
N ILE A 50 -23.17 -5.87 41.61
CA ILE A 50 -22.49 -4.79 40.90
C ILE A 50 -21.95 -3.81 41.95
N ARG A 51 -20.62 -3.62 41.92
CA ARG A 51 -19.90 -2.72 42.82
C ARG A 51 -19.26 -1.61 42.00
N VAL A 52 -19.43 -0.37 42.47
CA VAL A 52 -18.91 0.81 41.79
C VAL A 52 -18.03 1.59 42.76
N ARG A 53 -16.89 2.07 42.28
CA ARG A 53 -16.04 3.03 42.99
C ARG A 53 -15.93 4.29 42.15
N VAL A 54 -16.40 5.42 42.69
CA VAL A 54 -16.41 6.72 41.99
C VAL A 54 -15.29 7.59 42.54
N GLY A 55 -14.47 8.18 41.65
CA GLY A 55 -13.32 9.00 41.99
C GLY A 55 -12.03 8.49 41.35
N HIS A 56 -11.22 9.42 40.84
CA HIS A 56 -9.88 9.11 40.36
C HIS A 56 -8.94 8.82 41.56
N PRO A 57 -8.14 7.73 41.56
CA PRO A 57 -7.30 7.34 42.69
C PRO A 57 -6.31 8.41 43.18
N CYS A 58 -5.91 9.36 42.34
CA CYS A 58 -5.01 10.45 42.74
C CYS A 58 -5.63 11.42 43.76
N TYR A 59 -6.95 11.41 43.96
CA TYR A 59 -7.63 12.20 44.99
C TYR A 59 -7.93 11.39 46.26
N GLY A 60 -7.41 10.17 46.37
CA GLY A 60 -7.63 9.25 47.49
C GLY A 60 -8.44 8.02 47.10
N GLU A 61 -8.47 7.02 47.99
CA GLU A 61 -9.27 5.81 47.79
C GLU A 61 -10.73 6.05 48.18
N ALA A 62 -11.62 6.08 47.19
CA ALA A 62 -13.06 6.08 47.43
C ALA A 62 -13.58 4.69 47.81
N PRO A 63 -14.59 4.59 48.70
CA PRO A 63 -15.21 3.32 49.03
C PRO A 63 -15.92 2.70 47.82
N SER A 64 -15.99 1.38 47.79
CA SER A 64 -16.79 0.67 46.80
C SER A 64 -18.23 0.51 47.30
N VAL A 65 -19.18 1.13 46.59
CA VAL A 65 -20.60 1.11 46.90
C VAL A 65 -21.35 0.13 46.01
N LYS A 66 -22.49 -0.37 46.49
CA LYS A 66 -23.35 -1.23 45.68
C LYS A 66 -24.13 -0.39 44.66
N ALA A 67 -24.37 -0.97 43.49
CA ALA A 67 -25.16 -0.38 42.44
C ALA A 67 -26.16 -1.38 41.86
N GLU A 68 -27.20 -0.86 41.22
CA GLU A 68 -28.20 -1.64 40.50
C GLU A 68 -28.35 -1.13 39.06
N LEU A 69 -28.68 -2.03 38.15
CA LEU A 69 -29.01 -1.69 36.76
C LEU A 69 -30.37 -0.99 36.72
N LEU A 70 -30.37 0.29 36.36
CA LEU A 70 -31.56 1.12 36.29
C LEU A 70 -32.18 1.12 34.89
N TRP A 71 -31.34 1.16 33.86
CA TRP A 71 -31.76 1.20 32.45
C TRP A 71 -30.69 0.59 31.54
N HIS A 72 -31.11 0.02 30.43
CA HIS A 72 -30.26 -0.34 29.29
C HIS A 72 -31.00 -0.02 27.99
N HIS A 73 -30.27 0.15 26.90
CA HIS A 73 -30.88 0.53 25.63
C HIS A 73 -31.91 -0.53 25.15
N PRO A 74 -33.13 -0.12 24.73
CA PRO A 74 -34.20 -1.06 24.38
C PRO A 74 -33.94 -1.83 23.08
N GLN A 75 -33.20 -1.22 22.14
CA GLN A 75 -32.86 -1.83 20.84
C GLN A 75 -31.52 -2.58 20.87
N GLY A 76 -30.94 -2.81 22.06
CA GLY A 76 -29.73 -3.63 22.22
C GLY A 76 -28.39 -2.93 21.99
N LEU A 77 -28.35 -1.60 21.85
CA LEU A 77 -27.08 -0.86 21.90
C LEU A 77 -26.39 -1.11 23.25
N ASP A 78 -25.07 -1.24 23.22
CA ASP A 78 -24.27 -1.70 24.35
C ASP A 78 -23.98 -0.58 25.38
N VAL A 79 -25.04 0.04 25.89
CA VAL A 79 -24.98 1.13 26.86
C VAL A 79 -26.02 0.92 27.96
N ALA A 80 -25.64 1.25 29.20
CA ALA A 80 -26.47 1.06 30.37
C ALA A 80 -26.24 2.14 31.44
N LEU A 81 -27.24 2.31 32.30
CA LEU A 81 -27.27 3.26 33.39
C LEU A 81 -27.40 2.51 34.73
N LEU A 82 -26.49 2.81 35.65
CA LEU A 82 -26.49 2.29 37.01
C LEU A 82 -26.97 3.35 38.00
N ARG A 83 -27.68 2.92 39.05
CA ARG A 83 -27.95 3.72 40.25
C ARG A 83 -27.05 3.25 41.38
N VAL A 84 -26.24 4.15 41.94
CA VAL A 84 -25.42 3.88 43.14
C VAL A 84 -26.20 4.18 44.43
N GLU A 85 -25.95 3.37 45.47
CA GLU A 85 -26.65 3.48 46.77
C GLU A 85 -26.34 4.79 47.52
N GLU A 86 -25.12 5.31 47.40
CA GLU A 86 -24.68 6.54 48.04
C GLU A 86 -24.40 7.60 46.96
N ALA A 87 -24.85 8.84 47.21
CA ALA A 87 -24.56 9.94 46.30
C ALA A 87 -23.09 10.36 46.43
N ALA A 88 -22.42 10.52 45.31
CA ALA A 88 -21.09 11.10 45.31
C ALA A 88 -21.18 12.62 45.56
N ASP A 89 -20.25 13.14 46.36
CA ASP A 89 -20.15 14.58 46.68
C ASP A 89 -19.53 15.36 45.52
N ILE A 90 -20.22 15.39 44.38
CA ILE A 90 -19.81 16.07 43.15
C ILE A 90 -21.00 16.82 42.58
N GLU A 91 -20.94 18.15 42.61
CA GLU A 91 -22.00 19.03 42.12
C GLU A 91 -22.07 19.04 40.58
N GLY A 92 -23.29 19.23 40.05
CA GLY A 92 -23.58 19.40 38.62
C GLY A 92 -23.86 18.12 37.84
N SER A 93 -24.11 18.28 36.54
CA SER A 93 -24.34 17.22 35.55
C SER A 93 -23.36 17.34 34.39
N VAL A 94 -23.33 16.32 33.53
CA VAL A 94 -22.50 16.36 32.32
C VAL A 94 -23.18 17.15 31.21
N ARG A 95 -22.37 17.88 30.44
CA ARG A 95 -22.79 18.52 29.19
C ARG A 95 -22.78 17.50 28.06
N TRP A 96 -23.79 17.53 27.20
CA TRP A 96 -23.97 16.54 26.14
C TRP A 96 -23.61 17.10 24.77
N GLY A 97 -22.85 16.32 24.00
CA GLY A 97 -22.30 16.76 22.73
C GLY A 97 -22.66 15.85 21.57
N ARG A 98 -22.79 16.45 20.38
CA ARG A 98 -22.94 15.76 19.10
C ARG A 98 -21.82 16.20 18.15
N PRO A 99 -20.79 15.37 17.96
CA PRO A 99 -19.80 15.55 16.90
C PRO A 99 -20.47 15.76 15.54
N VAL A 100 -20.13 16.87 14.88
CA VAL A 100 -20.61 17.24 13.53
C VAL A 100 -19.45 17.66 12.63
N GLY A 101 -19.73 17.75 11.34
CA GLY A 101 -18.74 18.14 10.33
C GLY A 101 -17.93 16.96 9.79
N ARG A 102 -16.84 17.28 9.08
CA ARG A 102 -15.95 16.30 8.44
C ARG A 102 -14.54 16.29 9.03
N ALA A 103 -14.12 17.42 9.61
CA ALA A 103 -12.82 17.53 10.24
C ALA A 103 -12.74 16.65 11.50
N PRO A 104 -11.61 15.96 11.73
CA PRO A 104 -11.45 15.12 12.90
C PRO A 104 -11.44 15.95 14.21
N LEU A 105 -12.14 15.45 15.23
CA LEU A 105 -12.23 16.07 16.55
C LEU A 105 -11.23 15.45 17.51
N ARG A 106 -10.59 16.25 18.35
CA ARG A 106 -9.85 15.70 19.49
C ARG A 106 -10.84 15.14 20.50
N TYR A 107 -10.57 13.94 20.99
CA TYR A 107 -11.32 13.40 22.12
C TYR A 107 -10.39 13.04 23.27
N GLU A 108 -10.98 13.06 24.45
CA GLU A 108 -10.36 12.63 25.69
C GLU A 108 -11.33 11.72 26.45
N GLY A 109 -10.77 10.83 27.28
CA GLY A 109 -11.52 9.94 28.14
C GLY A 109 -10.59 9.26 29.14
N LEU A 110 -11.17 8.69 30.18
CA LEU A 110 -10.43 7.92 31.20
C LEU A 110 -11.06 6.54 31.32
N GLY A 111 -10.22 5.51 31.47
CA GLY A 111 -10.68 4.15 31.74
C GLY A 111 -9.67 3.29 32.48
N PHE A 112 -10.06 2.08 32.84
CA PHE A 112 -9.25 1.13 33.61
C PHE A 112 -8.87 -0.10 32.77
N PRO A 113 -8.04 0.05 31.73
CA PRO A 113 -7.64 -1.07 30.89
C PRO A 113 -6.82 -2.08 31.68
N ARG A 114 -6.73 -3.30 31.16
CA ARG A 114 -5.91 -4.35 31.76
C ARG A 114 -4.41 -4.08 31.57
N ALA A 115 -4.04 -3.34 30.51
CA ALA A 115 -2.65 -2.96 30.24
C ALA A 115 -1.99 -2.18 31.39
N THR A 116 -2.78 -1.47 32.21
CA THR A 116 -2.32 -0.73 33.40
C THR A 116 -2.59 -1.48 34.71
N ALA A 117 -2.90 -2.79 34.64
CA ALA A 117 -3.15 -3.60 35.81
C ALA A 117 -1.83 -3.99 36.50
N GLY A 118 -1.57 -3.37 37.66
CA GLY A 118 -0.56 -3.82 38.64
C GLY A 118 -1.22 -4.54 39.82
N SER A 119 -0.87 -4.18 41.06
CA SER A 119 -1.59 -4.63 42.27
C SER A 119 -3.01 -4.04 42.36
N THR A 120 -3.23 -2.89 41.73
CA THR A 120 -4.54 -2.30 41.45
C THR A 120 -4.58 -1.88 39.97
N ARG A 121 -5.78 -1.64 39.42
CA ARG A 121 -5.90 -1.09 38.07
C ARG A 121 -5.78 0.43 38.13
N ASP A 122 -4.72 0.95 37.52
CA ASP A 122 -4.54 2.39 37.37
C ASP A 122 -5.36 2.91 36.19
N PRO A 123 -5.92 4.13 36.30
CA PRO A 123 -6.62 4.76 35.19
C PRO A 123 -5.63 5.14 34.07
N GLU A 124 -6.07 4.97 32.82
CA GLU A 124 -5.34 5.35 31.62
C GLU A 124 -6.09 6.46 30.88
N HIS A 125 -5.33 7.41 30.32
CA HIS A 125 -5.87 8.54 29.57
C HIS A 125 -6.01 8.18 28.09
N LEU A 126 -7.25 7.84 27.71
CA LEU A 126 -7.68 7.63 26.33
C LEU A 126 -7.69 8.97 25.60
N ARG A 127 -6.83 9.13 24.59
CA ARG A 127 -6.71 10.39 23.85
C ARG A 127 -6.31 10.17 22.41
N GLY A 128 -6.88 10.97 21.54
CA GLY A 128 -6.61 10.87 20.11
C GLY A 128 -7.61 11.65 19.29
N VAL A 129 -8.02 11.04 18.19
CA VAL A 129 -8.86 11.68 17.18
C VAL A 129 -10.13 10.87 16.93
N LEU A 130 -11.27 11.54 16.96
CA LEU A 130 -12.59 11.04 16.56
C LEU A 130 -12.83 11.56 15.15
N ALA A 131 -12.89 10.66 14.17
CA ALA A 131 -13.23 10.99 12.79
C ALA A 131 -14.75 10.83 12.59
N PRO A 132 -15.54 11.92 12.45
CA PRO A 132 -17.00 11.83 12.45
C PRO A 132 -17.60 11.02 11.29
N LEU A 133 -16.83 10.85 10.20
CA LEU A 133 -17.23 10.12 9.00
C LEU A 133 -16.80 8.64 9.01
N SER A 134 -16.00 8.21 9.98
CA SER A 134 -15.51 6.83 10.04
C SER A 134 -16.56 5.90 10.66
N GLY A 135 -16.81 4.76 10.02
CA GLY A 135 -17.75 3.72 10.48
C GLY A 135 -19.13 3.78 9.82
N SER A 136 -20.06 2.92 10.27
CA SER A 136 -21.44 2.83 9.76
C SER A 136 -22.37 3.95 10.26
N GLY A 137 -21.87 4.84 11.13
CA GLY A 137 -22.67 5.86 11.82
C GLY A 137 -23.33 5.39 13.13
N GLU A 138 -23.39 4.08 13.36
CA GLU A 138 -23.87 3.45 14.62
C GLU A 138 -22.87 3.61 15.76
N TYR A 139 -21.59 3.67 15.45
CA TYR A 139 -20.50 3.87 16.40
C TYR A 139 -19.58 5.02 15.96
N TYR A 140 -19.04 5.76 16.92
CA TYR A 140 -17.88 6.60 16.67
C TYR A 140 -16.60 5.76 16.68
N VAL A 141 -15.75 6.00 15.69
CA VAL A 141 -14.40 5.42 15.61
C VAL A 141 -13.42 6.38 16.29
N LEU A 142 -12.67 5.85 17.25
CA LEU A 142 -11.71 6.57 18.07
C LEU A 142 -10.30 6.06 17.78
N ASP A 143 -9.52 6.86 17.06
CA ASP A 143 -8.12 6.57 16.77
C ASP A 143 -7.23 7.08 17.90
N GLN A 144 -6.63 6.15 18.64
CA GLN A 144 -5.80 6.40 19.81
C GLN A 144 -4.40 6.85 19.38
N GLY A 145 -3.93 7.94 19.98
CA GLY A 145 -2.54 8.37 19.89
C GLY A 145 -1.62 7.33 20.53
N PRO A 146 -1.67 7.17 21.87
CA PRO A 146 -0.99 6.10 22.60
C PRO A 146 -1.83 4.82 22.64
N ALA A 147 -1.21 3.66 22.41
CA ALA A 147 -1.87 2.37 22.52
C ALA A 147 -0.91 1.30 23.08
N PRO A 148 -1.41 0.33 23.86
CA PRO A 148 -0.60 -0.79 24.32
C PRO A 148 -0.23 -1.69 23.14
N ALA A 149 0.99 -2.23 23.16
CA ALA A 149 1.42 -3.22 22.16
C ALA A 149 0.49 -4.44 22.17
N VAL A 150 0.41 -5.14 21.04
CA VAL A 150 -0.30 -6.42 20.96
C VAL A 150 0.50 -7.45 21.77
N GLY A 151 -0.04 -7.87 22.92
CA GLY A 151 0.59 -8.89 23.76
C GLY A 151 0.57 -10.27 23.06
N THR A 152 1.57 -11.09 23.33
CA THR A 152 1.70 -12.48 22.83
C THR A 152 0.63 -13.43 23.37
N ASP A 153 -0.06 -13.02 24.43
CA ASP A 153 -0.86 -13.92 25.28
C ASP A 153 -2.35 -13.93 24.86
N GLY A 154 -2.71 -13.24 23.77
CA GLY A 154 -4.07 -13.18 23.22
C GLY A 154 -5.11 -12.41 24.06
N GLU A 155 -4.73 -11.96 25.26
CA GLU A 155 -5.59 -11.21 26.17
C GLU A 155 -5.92 -9.79 25.65
N LYS A 156 -7.11 -9.27 25.96
CA LYS A 156 -7.54 -7.91 25.58
C LYS A 156 -6.80 -6.87 26.43
N ALA A 157 -5.79 -6.21 25.87
CA ALA A 157 -5.05 -5.12 26.54
C ALA A 157 -5.98 -3.99 27.00
N TRP A 158 -7.00 -3.66 26.20
CA TRP A 158 -8.06 -2.69 26.53
C TRP A 158 -9.16 -3.24 27.43
N GLY A 159 -9.11 -4.51 27.84
CA GLY A 159 -10.13 -5.14 28.67
C GLY A 159 -10.35 -4.35 29.97
N GLY A 160 -11.53 -3.77 30.13
CA GLY A 160 -11.89 -2.89 31.25
C GLY A 160 -11.95 -1.39 30.93
N ALA A 161 -11.49 -0.96 29.75
CA ALA A 161 -11.76 0.39 29.23
C ALA A 161 -13.21 0.56 28.73
N SER A 162 -13.91 -0.55 28.46
CA SER A 162 -15.34 -0.54 28.13
C SER A 162 -16.15 0.22 29.18
N GLY A 163 -17.02 1.10 28.71
CA GLY A 163 -17.84 2.02 29.49
C GLY A 163 -17.17 3.36 29.80
N ALA A 164 -15.93 3.60 29.35
CA ALA A 164 -15.29 4.90 29.44
C ALA A 164 -16.09 5.98 28.68
N ALA A 165 -16.32 7.11 29.33
CA ALA A 165 -16.94 8.27 28.70
C ALA A 165 -15.94 9.00 27.79
N VAL A 166 -16.41 9.40 26.62
CA VAL A 166 -15.65 10.08 25.58
C VAL A 166 -16.11 11.53 25.52
N PHE A 167 -15.16 12.47 25.60
CA PHE A 167 -15.41 13.89 25.60
C PHE A 167 -14.79 14.59 24.40
N CYS A 168 -15.51 15.52 23.80
CA CYS A 168 -14.99 16.52 22.86
C CYS A 168 -15.37 17.91 23.39
N ASP A 169 -14.42 18.85 23.47
CA ASP A 169 -14.63 20.21 24.01
C ASP A 169 -15.46 20.22 25.31
N ASP A 170 -15.11 19.34 26.26
CA ASP A 170 -15.80 19.14 27.56
C ASP A 170 -17.26 18.66 27.53
N HIS A 171 -17.75 18.16 26.40
CA HIS A 171 -19.07 17.54 26.29
C HIS A 171 -18.93 16.05 26.11
N LEU A 172 -19.73 15.26 26.82
CA LEU A 172 -19.81 13.81 26.65
C LEU A 172 -20.48 13.51 25.31
N VAL A 173 -19.74 12.86 24.41
CA VAL A 173 -20.18 12.54 23.05
C VAL A 173 -20.45 11.06 22.84
N GLY A 174 -19.93 10.18 23.70
CA GLY A 174 -20.17 8.75 23.59
C GLY A 174 -19.56 7.92 24.72
N VAL A 175 -19.77 6.60 24.62
CA VAL A 175 -19.30 5.61 25.60
C VAL A 175 -18.54 4.50 24.86
N VAL A 176 -17.30 4.22 25.26
CA VAL A 176 -16.48 3.15 24.66
C VAL A 176 -17.13 1.78 24.91
N VAL A 177 -17.24 0.95 23.88
CA VAL A 177 -17.87 -0.38 23.99
C VAL A 177 -17.03 -1.51 23.38
N HIS A 178 -16.11 -1.19 22.48
CA HIS A 178 -15.38 -2.21 21.73
C HIS A 178 -13.96 -1.76 21.37
N ASP A 179 -13.03 -2.71 21.36
CA ASP A 179 -11.65 -2.56 20.88
C ASP A 179 -11.48 -3.28 19.53
N ASP A 180 -10.91 -2.60 18.52
CA ASP A 180 -10.68 -3.17 17.19
C ASP A 180 -9.23 -3.67 17.06
N ARG A 181 -9.05 -4.99 17.18
CA ARG A 181 -7.72 -5.64 17.20
C ARG A 181 -7.01 -5.60 15.85
N PHE A 182 -7.74 -5.46 14.74
CA PHE A 182 -7.15 -5.42 13.40
C PHE A 182 -6.31 -4.16 13.15
N PHE A 183 -6.45 -3.14 14.01
CA PHE A 183 -5.70 -1.88 13.94
C PHE A 183 -4.62 -1.78 15.02
N ALA A 184 -3.95 -2.89 15.34
CA ALA A 184 -2.85 -2.95 16.31
C ALA A 184 -3.19 -2.32 17.68
N ASN A 185 -4.42 -2.56 18.18
CA ASN A 185 -4.96 -1.96 19.39
C ASN A 185 -5.06 -0.42 19.40
N ARG A 186 -4.94 0.26 18.25
CA ARG A 186 -4.99 1.74 18.18
C ARG A 186 -6.39 2.28 17.94
N ARG A 187 -7.41 1.43 17.85
CA ARG A 187 -8.77 1.85 17.50
C ARG A 187 -9.79 1.32 18.49
N LEU A 188 -10.57 2.22 19.06
CA LEU A 188 -11.74 1.90 19.89
C LEU A 188 -13.01 2.34 19.19
N ARG A 189 -14.15 1.75 19.58
CA ARG A 189 -15.48 2.16 19.12
C ARG A 189 -16.31 2.60 20.30
N ALA A 190 -17.06 3.68 20.11
CA ALA A 190 -17.95 4.23 21.12
C ALA A 190 -19.39 4.34 20.60
N VAL A 191 -20.36 4.03 21.46
CA VAL A 191 -21.78 4.32 21.19
C VAL A 191 -22.00 5.83 21.28
N PRO A 192 -22.55 6.49 20.25
CA PRO A 192 -22.82 7.92 20.25
C PRO A 192 -23.86 8.31 21.30
N ALA A 193 -23.64 9.43 22.00
CA ALA A 193 -24.61 9.99 22.95
C ALA A 193 -25.98 10.22 22.31
N ARG A 194 -26.00 10.71 21.06
CA ARG A 194 -27.24 10.89 20.26
C ARG A 194 -28.09 9.63 20.14
N ALA A 195 -27.50 8.45 20.25
CA ALA A 195 -28.21 7.19 20.09
C ALA A 195 -29.06 6.81 21.31
N PHE A 196 -28.77 7.36 22.50
CA PHE A 196 -29.47 7.00 23.74
C PHE A 196 -29.99 8.18 24.56
N VAL A 197 -29.45 9.39 24.37
CA VAL A 197 -29.88 10.59 25.12
C VAL A 197 -31.32 10.97 24.81
N GLU A 198 -31.78 10.69 23.59
CA GLU A 198 -33.14 10.96 23.13
C GLU A 198 -34.14 9.85 23.53
N ASP A 199 -33.67 8.74 24.12
CA ASP A 199 -34.54 7.68 24.62
C ASP A 199 -35.37 8.19 25.82
N SER A 200 -36.68 8.00 25.74
CA SER A 200 -37.62 8.47 26.78
C SER A 200 -37.37 7.81 28.14
N GLY A 201 -36.96 6.54 28.16
CA GLY A 201 -36.65 5.81 29.40
C GLY A 201 -35.37 6.36 30.05
N PHE A 202 -34.35 6.60 29.25
CA PHE A 202 -33.11 7.25 29.71
C PHE A 202 -33.37 8.66 30.25
N ALA A 203 -34.09 9.50 29.49
CA ALA A 203 -34.39 10.87 29.87
C ALA A 203 -35.25 10.97 31.15
N ALA A 204 -36.17 10.02 31.37
CA ALA A 204 -36.98 9.96 32.58
C ALA A 204 -36.15 9.79 33.86
N HIS A 205 -35.02 9.06 33.81
CA HIS A 205 -34.12 8.90 34.94
C HIS A 205 -33.27 10.14 35.24
N LEU A 206 -33.12 11.04 34.26
CA LEU A 206 -32.46 12.33 34.43
C LEU A 206 -33.42 13.45 34.88
N ALA A 207 -34.73 13.23 34.77
CA ALA A 207 -35.77 14.18 35.16
C ALA A 207 -35.70 14.48 36.66
N GLY A 208 -35.23 15.68 37.01
CA GLY A 208 -35.04 16.13 38.40
C GLY A 208 -33.60 16.54 38.75
N HIS A 209 -32.64 16.29 37.85
CA HIS A 209 -31.27 16.79 37.98
C HIS A 209 -31.08 18.13 37.24
N PRO A 210 -30.11 18.97 37.67
CA PRO A 210 -29.72 20.17 36.93
C PRO A 210 -29.40 19.82 35.47
N GLU A 211 -29.82 20.67 34.52
CA GLU A 211 -29.66 20.47 33.07
C GLU A 211 -30.53 19.35 32.44
N SER A 212 -31.64 18.96 33.09
CA SER A 212 -32.67 18.12 32.48
C SER A 212 -33.70 18.93 31.68
N PRO A 213 -34.14 18.47 30.48
CA PRO A 213 -33.68 17.28 29.77
C PRO A 213 -32.30 17.49 29.13
N PRO A 214 -31.51 16.41 28.94
CA PRO A 214 -30.18 16.49 28.33
C PRO A 214 -30.28 17.09 26.92
N ARG A 215 -29.59 18.21 26.68
CA ARG A 215 -29.59 18.90 25.39
C ARG A 215 -28.27 18.65 24.67
N LEU A 216 -28.32 17.97 23.53
CA LEU A 216 -27.17 17.80 22.64
C LEU A 216 -26.82 19.12 21.97
N ILE A 217 -25.56 19.52 22.09
CA ILE A 217 -24.98 20.66 21.37
C ILE A 217 -24.08 20.13 20.26
N ASP A 218 -24.16 20.73 19.08
CA ASP A 218 -23.28 20.40 17.95
C ASP A 218 -21.84 20.85 18.24
N ILE A 219 -20.90 19.93 18.04
CA ILE A 219 -19.47 20.15 18.28
C ILE A 219 -18.75 19.92 16.97
N GLY A 220 -18.30 21.01 16.34
CA GLY A 220 -17.44 20.97 15.16
C GLY A 220 -15.98 21.13 15.57
N ALA A 221 -15.06 20.64 14.74
CA ALA A 221 -13.65 20.88 14.98
C ALA A 221 -13.35 22.36 14.75
N ALA A 222 -12.75 23.03 15.73
CA ALA A 222 -12.17 24.34 15.54
C ALA A 222 -10.88 24.22 14.69
N PRO A 223 -10.61 25.17 13.78
CA PRO A 223 -9.31 25.22 13.11
C PRO A 223 -8.18 25.35 14.13
N PRO A 224 -7.02 24.72 13.88
CA PRO A 224 -5.85 24.86 14.75
C PRO A 224 -5.40 26.31 14.84
N LYS A 225 -4.98 26.71 16.03
CA LYS A 225 -4.41 28.03 16.31
C LYS A 225 -2.90 27.94 16.40
N ALA A 226 -2.21 29.02 16.07
CA ALA A 226 -0.77 29.09 16.23
C ALA A 226 -0.39 28.95 17.71
N GLY A 227 0.62 28.12 17.98
CA GLY A 227 1.26 28.08 19.28
C GLY A 227 2.03 29.38 19.57
N PRO A 228 2.58 29.53 20.80
CA PRO A 228 3.47 30.65 21.10
C PRO A 228 4.66 30.66 20.14
N ALA A 229 5.16 31.84 19.76
CA ALA A 229 6.16 32.01 18.69
C ALA A 229 7.43 31.14 18.83
N GLY A 230 7.82 30.80 20.07
CA GLY A 230 8.97 29.92 20.36
C GLY A 230 8.72 28.42 20.10
N ALA A 231 7.45 28.00 19.96
CA ALA A 231 7.04 26.63 19.70
C ALA A 231 6.69 26.37 18.22
N CYS A 232 6.69 27.40 17.36
CA CYS A 232 6.33 27.24 15.95
C CYS A 232 7.36 26.42 15.17
N SER A 233 6.88 25.55 14.28
CA SER A 233 7.73 24.72 13.43
C SER A 233 8.46 25.54 12.35
N ALA A 234 9.51 24.97 11.73
CA ALA A 234 10.18 25.62 10.61
C ALA A 234 9.22 25.85 9.42
N THR A 235 8.40 24.84 9.12
CA THR A 235 7.30 24.87 8.14
C THR A 235 6.35 26.04 8.39
N GLU A 236 5.87 26.21 9.63
CA GLU A 236 4.96 27.31 9.99
C GLU A 236 5.60 28.69 9.76
N ARG A 237 6.87 28.87 10.14
CA ARG A 237 7.59 30.14 9.94
C ARG A 237 7.77 30.49 8.47
N GLU A 238 8.08 29.51 7.63
CA GLU A 238 8.21 29.71 6.18
C GLU A 238 6.85 30.07 5.56
N LEU A 239 5.78 29.33 5.91
CA LEU A 239 4.42 29.61 5.46
C LEU A 239 3.94 31.00 5.88
N VAL A 240 4.22 31.45 7.12
CA VAL A 240 3.89 32.82 7.55
C VAL A 240 4.55 33.86 6.63
N THR A 241 5.81 33.64 6.25
CA THR A 241 6.55 34.57 5.37
C THR A 241 5.92 34.64 3.99
N LEU A 242 5.53 33.49 3.42
CA LEU A 242 4.94 33.37 2.09
C LEU A 242 3.48 33.87 2.04
N LEU A 243 2.71 33.73 3.13
CA LEU A 243 1.31 34.16 3.21
C LEU A 243 1.14 35.66 3.41
N ARG A 244 2.07 36.33 4.10
CA ARG A 244 2.00 37.78 4.38
C ARG A 244 1.74 38.65 3.14
N PRO A 245 2.47 38.50 2.01
CA PRO A 245 2.22 39.31 0.83
C PRO A 245 0.88 39.02 0.14
N LEU A 246 0.28 37.84 0.37
CA LEU A 246 -0.99 37.43 -0.23
C LEU A 246 -2.21 37.83 0.63
N LEU A 247 -2.06 37.84 1.96
CA LEU A 247 -3.17 37.98 2.93
C LEU A 247 -2.93 39.11 3.94
N ALA A 248 -2.31 40.21 3.48
CA ALA A 248 -2.05 41.39 4.30
C ALA A 248 -3.35 42.04 4.81
N ASP A 249 -4.35 42.18 3.94
CA ASP A 249 -5.65 42.76 4.27
C ASP A 249 -6.47 41.85 5.21
N PRO A 250 -6.89 42.32 6.40
CA PRO A 250 -7.66 41.52 7.35
C PRO A 250 -9.02 41.03 6.83
N GLY A 251 -9.72 41.83 6.02
CA GLY A 251 -11.04 41.46 5.49
C GLY A 251 -10.95 40.29 4.50
N THR A 252 -10.01 40.42 3.57
CA THR A 252 -9.66 39.40 2.57
C THR A 252 -9.18 38.12 3.24
N ARG A 253 -8.30 38.23 4.24
CA ARG A 253 -7.82 37.08 5.02
C ARG A 253 -8.97 36.34 5.70
N ARG A 254 -9.90 37.07 6.34
CA ARG A 254 -11.07 36.48 7.00
C ARG A 254 -11.99 35.77 6.01
N ALA A 255 -12.20 36.33 4.82
CA ALA A 255 -13.04 35.71 3.79
C ALA A 255 -12.46 34.36 3.34
N TYR A 256 -11.19 34.33 2.90
CA TYR A 256 -10.54 33.10 2.47
C TYR A 256 -10.36 32.08 3.61
N ALA A 257 -10.08 32.54 4.82
CA ALA A 257 -9.98 31.67 5.99
C ALA A 257 -11.28 30.92 6.28
N ARG A 258 -12.42 31.60 6.20
CA ARG A 258 -13.74 30.99 6.45
C ARG A 258 -14.13 30.03 5.34
N GLU A 259 -13.79 30.36 4.09
CA GLU A 259 -13.98 29.45 2.96
C GLU A 259 -13.12 28.20 3.10
N LEU A 260 -11.83 28.36 3.35
CA LEU A 260 -10.89 27.27 3.61
C LEU A 260 -11.40 26.37 4.76
N ALA A 261 -11.76 26.95 5.91
CA ALA A 261 -12.26 26.19 7.05
C ALA A 261 -13.51 25.38 6.68
N ARG A 262 -14.46 25.97 5.93
CA ARG A 262 -15.68 25.29 5.49
C ARG A 262 -15.40 24.12 4.56
N GLU A 263 -14.50 24.32 3.57
CA GLU A 263 -14.14 23.27 2.61
C GLU A 263 -13.41 22.10 3.26
N LEU A 264 -12.57 22.38 4.27
CA LEU A 264 -11.89 21.37 5.06
C LEU A 264 -12.79 20.76 6.17
N GLY A 265 -14.03 21.25 6.31
CA GLY A 265 -15.02 20.71 7.26
C GLY A 265 -14.84 21.15 8.71
N TYR A 266 -14.11 22.23 8.97
CA TYR A 266 -14.00 22.91 10.27
C TYR A 266 -15.14 23.92 10.50
N GLU A 267 -15.33 24.31 11.76
CA GLU A 267 -16.25 25.39 12.12
C GLU A 267 -15.71 26.75 11.66
N ALA A 268 -16.48 27.44 10.81
CA ALA A 268 -16.04 28.67 10.15
C ALA A 268 -16.77 29.95 10.61
N ALA A 269 -17.91 29.84 11.30
CA ALA A 269 -18.84 30.96 11.51
C ALA A 269 -18.18 32.17 12.24
N LEU A 270 -17.38 31.88 13.26
CA LEU A 270 -16.67 32.88 14.07
C LEU A 270 -15.16 32.88 13.81
N TYR A 271 -14.70 32.25 12.72
CA TYR A 271 -13.27 32.11 12.46
C TYR A 271 -12.68 33.44 11.98
N GLU A 272 -11.73 33.97 12.74
CA GLU A 272 -10.99 35.21 12.47
C GLU A 272 -9.48 35.01 12.70
N PRO A 273 -8.78 34.30 11.81
CA PRO A 273 -7.39 33.94 12.05
C PRO A 273 -6.39 35.07 11.79
N THR A 274 -5.30 35.01 12.53
CA THR A 274 -4.05 35.68 12.17
C THR A 274 -3.33 34.92 11.05
N VAL A 275 -2.31 35.53 10.42
CA VAL A 275 -1.47 34.81 9.43
C VAL A 275 -0.78 33.58 10.05
N PRO A 276 -0.24 33.64 11.29
CA PRO A 276 0.23 32.45 12.01
C PRO A 276 -0.83 31.35 12.17
N ASP A 277 -2.08 31.68 12.50
CA ASP A 277 -3.14 30.66 12.66
C ASP A 277 -3.42 29.94 11.33
N LEU A 278 -3.44 30.67 10.22
CA LEU A 278 -3.55 30.06 8.89
C LEU A 278 -2.35 29.17 8.57
N ALA A 279 -1.13 29.62 8.87
CA ALA A 279 0.07 28.80 8.66
C ALA A 279 0.04 27.50 9.48
N ALA A 280 -0.46 27.55 10.72
CA ALA A 280 -0.65 26.36 11.55
C ALA A 280 -1.67 25.40 10.93
N LEU A 281 -2.78 25.90 10.39
CA LEU A 281 -3.75 25.07 9.65
C LEU A 281 -3.14 24.45 8.40
N LEU A 282 -2.40 25.23 7.61
CA LEU A 282 -1.74 24.71 6.40
C LEU A 282 -0.67 23.65 6.71
N ALA A 283 0.04 23.77 7.83
CA ALA A 283 1.08 22.82 8.23
C ALA A 283 0.51 21.53 8.85
N THR A 284 -0.73 21.54 9.32
CA THR A 284 -1.34 20.40 10.03
C THR A 284 -2.35 19.63 9.20
N HIS A 285 -2.96 20.27 8.19
CA HIS A 285 -3.95 19.63 7.34
C HIS A 285 -3.40 19.45 5.91
N PRO A 286 -3.20 18.21 5.43
CA PRO A 286 -2.44 17.95 4.20
C PRO A 286 -2.93 18.69 2.96
N ARG A 287 -4.25 18.75 2.76
CA ARG A 287 -4.86 19.37 1.57
C ARG A 287 -5.17 20.87 1.72
N ALA A 288 -4.84 21.49 2.85
CA ALA A 288 -5.25 22.87 3.13
C ALA A 288 -4.58 23.89 2.22
N LEU A 289 -3.29 23.70 1.88
CA LEU A 289 -2.58 24.60 0.99
C LEU A 289 -3.18 24.60 -0.42
N ALA A 290 -3.44 23.42 -0.98
CA ALA A 290 -4.02 23.28 -2.30
C ALA A 290 -5.43 23.89 -2.37
N THR A 291 -6.20 23.74 -1.28
CA THR A 291 -7.53 24.36 -1.12
C THR A 291 -7.43 25.88 -1.13
N LEU A 292 -6.61 26.47 -0.25
CA LEU A 292 -6.40 27.92 -0.22
C LEU A 292 -5.86 28.44 -1.56
N GLY A 293 -4.93 27.70 -2.17
CA GLY A 293 -4.36 28.04 -3.47
C GLY A 293 -5.39 28.06 -4.59
N SER A 294 -6.43 27.23 -4.53
CA SER A 294 -7.53 27.24 -5.50
C SER A 294 -8.34 28.53 -5.43
N SER A 295 -8.78 28.92 -4.22
CA SER A 295 -9.54 30.16 -4.00
C SER A 295 -8.73 31.41 -4.36
N LEU A 296 -7.43 31.42 -4.01
CA LEU A 296 -6.51 32.50 -4.38
C LEU A 296 -6.28 32.55 -5.89
N ALA A 297 -6.02 31.43 -6.56
CA ALA A 297 -5.78 31.39 -8.00
C ALA A 297 -6.99 31.90 -8.81
N ALA A 298 -8.21 31.62 -8.36
CA ALA A 298 -9.43 32.10 -8.99
C ALA A 298 -9.61 33.63 -8.88
N SER A 299 -9.02 34.24 -7.85
CA SER A 299 -9.21 35.66 -7.52
C SER A 299 -8.00 36.54 -7.86
N CYS A 300 -6.83 35.95 -8.10
CA CYS A 300 -5.62 36.67 -8.49
C CYS A 300 -5.72 37.17 -9.94
N THR A 301 -6.03 38.45 -10.11
CA THR A 301 -6.03 39.13 -11.42
C THR A 301 -4.72 39.85 -11.76
N ASP A 302 -3.89 40.14 -10.75
CA ASP A 302 -2.62 40.87 -10.89
C ASP A 302 -1.41 39.92 -11.00
N GLU A 303 -0.42 40.31 -11.81
CA GLU A 303 0.75 39.49 -12.12
C GLU A 303 1.64 39.27 -10.89
N ARG A 304 1.77 40.27 -10.01
CA ARG A 304 2.55 40.15 -8.77
C ARG A 304 1.87 39.21 -7.77
N ALA A 305 0.55 39.31 -7.62
CA ALA A 305 -0.21 38.39 -6.78
C ALA A 305 -0.08 36.94 -7.28
N ARG A 306 -0.12 36.76 -8.61
CA ARG A 306 0.09 35.46 -9.25
C ARG A 306 1.51 34.92 -9.01
N ALA A 307 2.53 35.75 -9.14
CA ALA A 307 3.92 35.37 -8.85
C ALA A 307 4.11 34.94 -7.39
N ASN A 308 3.53 35.69 -6.43
CA ASN A 308 3.57 35.33 -5.01
C ASN A 308 2.85 34.02 -4.71
N LEU A 309 1.71 33.75 -5.36
CA LEU A 309 0.99 32.48 -5.21
C LEU A 309 1.79 31.31 -5.78
N THR A 310 2.39 31.47 -6.96
CA THR A 310 3.25 30.45 -7.56
C THR A 310 4.47 30.18 -6.68
N ASP A 311 5.10 31.21 -6.10
CA ASP A 311 6.22 31.03 -5.15
C ASP A 311 5.78 30.28 -3.89
N LEU A 312 4.63 30.62 -3.30
CA LEU A 312 4.05 29.90 -2.18
C LEU A 312 3.87 28.41 -2.50
N LEU A 313 3.18 28.08 -3.60
CA LEU A 313 2.90 26.69 -3.98
C LEU A 313 4.18 25.92 -4.31
N MET A 314 5.15 26.54 -4.99
CA MET A 314 6.41 25.89 -5.36
C MET A 314 7.26 25.57 -4.13
N ARG A 315 7.41 26.51 -3.20
CA ARG A 315 8.23 26.31 -2.00
C ARG A 315 7.58 25.38 -0.99
N ALA A 316 6.26 25.49 -0.82
CA ALA A 316 5.54 24.67 0.14
C ALA A 316 5.39 23.20 -0.28
N ARG A 317 5.54 22.87 -1.58
CA ARG A 317 5.57 21.47 -2.07
C ARG A 317 6.76 20.65 -1.55
N VAL A 318 7.78 21.31 -1.02
CA VAL A 318 8.99 20.65 -0.48
C VAL A 318 8.83 20.41 1.03
N LEU A 319 7.77 20.96 1.63
CA LEU A 319 7.49 20.80 3.05
C LEU A 319 6.76 19.48 3.27
N ASP A 320 7.20 18.74 4.27
CA ASP A 320 6.56 17.48 4.65
C ASP A 320 5.10 17.69 5.04
N GLY A 321 4.25 16.74 4.63
CA GLY A 321 2.84 16.71 5.00
C GLY A 321 1.92 17.62 4.19
N VAL A 322 2.40 18.24 3.10
CA VAL A 322 1.58 19.07 2.20
C VAL A 322 1.23 18.29 0.93
N SER A 323 -0.07 18.11 0.69
CA SER A 323 -0.62 17.46 -0.52
C SER A 323 -0.70 18.45 -1.69
N LEU A 324 -0.49 17.95 -2.91
CA LEU A 324 -0.59 18.70 -4.16
C LEU A 324 -2.04 19.06 -4.49
N LEU A 325 -2.98 18.14 -4.21
CA LEU A 325 -4.38 18.25 -4.59
C LEU A 325 -5.26 18.74 -3.43
N SER A 326 -6.17 19.65 -3.75
CA SER A 326 -7.31 20.00 -2.89
C SER A 326 -8.26 18.80 -2.75
N PRO A 327 -9.16 18.77 -1.75
CA PRO A 327 -10.13 17.70 -1.60
C PRO A 327 -10.98 17.49 -2.86
N HIS A 328 -11.41 18.58 -3.51
CA HIS A 328 -12.20 18.49 -4.73
C HIS A 328 -11.42 17.92 -5.92
N GLU A 329 -10.17 18.34 -6.12
CA GLU A 329 -9.33 17.80 -7.19
C GLU A 329 -8.99 16.32 -6.94
N TYR A 330 -8.76 15.94 -5.69
CA TYR A 330 -8.48 14.56 -5.29
C TYR A 330 -9.68 13.64 -5.55
N ASP A 331 -10.86 14.00 -5.04
CA ASP A 331 -12.08 13.22 -5.26
C ASP A 331 -12.42 13.14 -6.75
N GLY A 332 -12.31 14.26 -7.47
CA GLY A 332 -12.55 14.32 -8.91
C GLY A 332 -11.58 13.44 -9.72
N LEU A 333 -10.30 13.39 -9.33
CA LEU A 333 -9.33 12.51 -9.97
C LEU A 333 -9.62 11.04 -9.64
N LEU A 334 -9.89 10.71 -8.39
CA LEU A 334 -10.20 9.33 -7.98
C LEU A 334 -11.40 8.78 -8.76
N ASP A 335 -12.45 9.57 -8.94
CA ASP A 335 -13.61 9.15 -9.71
C ASP A 335 -13.29 8.90 -11.18
N LEU A 336 -12.43 9.74 -11.79
CA LEU A 336 -11.94 9.52 -13.16
C LEU A 336 -11.09 8.25 -13.26
N LEU A 337 -10.14 8.06 -12.34
CA LEU A 337 -9.24 6.90 -12.36
C LEU A 337 -9.97 5.59 -12.05
N ARG A 338 -10.99 5.60 -11.18
CA ARG A 338 -11.86 4.43 -10.95
C ARG A 338 -12.54 3.98 -12.24
N SER A 339 -13.05 4.92 -13.03
CA SER A 339 -13.65 4.62 -14.34
C SER A 339 -12.63 3.98 -15.27
N VAL A 340 -11.41 4.52 -15.33
CA VAL A 340 -10.32 3.97 -16.14
C VAL A 340 -9.93 2.56 -15.69
N CYS A 341 -9.77 2.32 -14.38
CA CYS A 341 -9.41 0.99 -13.87
C CYS A 341 -10.46 -0.07 -14.20
N LYS A 342 -11.75 0.28 -14.17
CA LYS A 342 -12.83 -0.63 -14.52
C LYS A 342 -12.78 -1.07 -15.99
N GLU A 343 -12.43 -0.16 -16.88
CA GLU A 343 -12.36 -0.44 -18.33
C GLU A 343 -11.02 -1.05 -18.74
N HIS A 344 -9.92 -0.57 -18.16
CA HIS A 344 -8.55 -0.90 -18.53
C HIS A 344 -7.65 -1.03 -17.28
N PRO A 345 -7.72 -2.16 -16.55
CA PRO A 345 -7.01 -2.33 -15.27
C PRO A 345 -5.47 -2.27 -15.38
N THR A 346 -4.92 -2.51 -16.56
CA THR A 346 -3.47 -2.47 -16.84
C THR A 346 -2.97 -1.10 -17.29
N LEU A 347 -3.86 -0.15 -17.60
CA LEU A 347 -3.48 1.11 -18.24
C LEU A 347 -2.65 2.01 -17.32
N LEU A 348 -3.02 2.12 -16.04
CA LEU A 348 -2.34 2.98 -15.07
C LEU A 348 -0.87 2.58 -14.86
N PRO A 349 -0.54 1.32 -14.50
CA PRO A 349 0.84 0.87 -14.42
C PRO A 349 1.62 1.03 -15.72
N ARG A 350 0.99 0.72 -16.86
CA ARG A 350 1.63 0.84 -18.18
C ARG A 350 1.97 2.30 -18.52
N ALA A 351 1.03 3.21 -18.28
CA ALA A 351 1.22 4.64 -18.47
C ALA A 351 2.30 5.17 -17.51
N ALA A 352 2.33 4.73 -16.25
CA ALA A 352 3.32 5.15 -15.27
C ALA A 352 4.75 4.76 -15.64
N ARG A 353 4.97 3.57 -16.19
CA ARG A 353 6.30 3.12 -16.62
C ARG A 353 6.89 3.97 -17.73
N GLU A 354 6.07 4.48 -18.63
CA GLU A 354 6.53 5.41 -19.68
C GLU A 354 6.60 6.85 -19.15
N ALA A 355 5.54 7.32 -18.48
CA ALA A 355 5.42 8.67 -17.98
C ALA A 355 6.49 8.99 -16.94
N LEU A 356 6.91 8.03 -16.12
CA LEU A 356 7.82 8.23 -14.99
C LEU A 356 9.07 7.36 -15.11
N ARG A 357 9.54 7.13 -16.34
CA ARG A 357 10.63 6.19 -16.66
C ARG A 357 11.94 6.38 -15.87
N TYR A 358 12.20 7.59 -15.38
CA TYR A 358 13.41 7.93 -14.62
C TYR A 358 13.19 7.93 -13.10
N THR A 359 11.95 7.78 -12.65
CA THR A 359 11.58 7.77 -11.25
C THR A 359 11.48 6.34 -10.73
N VAL A 360 11.76 6.13 -9.45
CA VAL A 360 11.47 4.85 -8.79
C VAL A 360 9.96 4.79 -8.54
N LEU A 361 9.27 3.89 -9.23
CA LEU A 361 7.83 3.75 -9.10
C LEU A 361 7.45 3.16 -7.73
N PRO A 362 6.33 3.61 -7.14
CA PRO A 362 5.76 2.95 -5.97
C PRO A 362 5.39 1.50 -6.27
N GLU A 363 5.37 0.66 -5.23
CA GLU A 363 5.09 -0.77 -5.40
C GLU A 363 3.71 -1.05 -6.00
N SER A 364 2.74 -0.17 -5.72
CA SER A 364 1.40 -0.19 -6.31
C SER A 364 1.44 -0.10 -7.86
N LEU A 365 2.40 0.64 -8.43
CA LEU A 365 2.59 0.81 -9.87
C LEU A 365 3.61 -0.16 -10.50
N THR A 366 4.35 -0.93 -9.70
CA THR A 366 5.17 -2.04 -10.22
C THR A 366 4.33 -3.28 -10.49
N ARG A 367 3.13 -3.34 -9.90
CA ARG A 367 2.14 -4.37 -10.20
C ARG A 367 1.55 -4.18 -11.60
N PRO A 368 1.09 -5.25 -12.24
CA PRO A 368 0.51 -5.14 -13.56
C PRO A 368 -0.89 -4.51 -13.59
N THR A 369 -1.62 -4.62 -12.49
CA THR A 369 -2.96 -4.02 -12.31
C THR A 369 -3.04 -3.32 -10.97
N VAL A 370 -3.87 -2.28 -10.88
CA VAL A 370 -4.17 -1.56 -9.63
C VAL A 370 -5.61 -1.84 -9.23
N SER A 371 -5.84 -2.24 -7.98
CA SER A 371 -7.20 -2.44 -7.46
C SER A 371 -7.88 -1.11 -7.14
N GLU A 372 -9.22 -1.07 -7.12
CA GLU A 372 -9.95 0.15 -6.74
C GLU A 372 -9.65 0.61 -5.30
N GLN A 373 -9.31 -0.32 -4.41
CA GLN A 373 -9.00 -0.03 -3.01
C GLN A 373 -7.64 0.67 -2.87
N ASP A 374 -6.69 0.36 -3.75
CA ASP A 374 -5.33 0.90 -3.71
C ASP A 374 -5.22 2.29 -4.36
N LEU A 375 -6.23 2.73 -5.11
CA LEU A 375 -6.20 4.00 -5.86
C LEU A 375 -5.98 5.24 -4.96
N GLY A 376 -6.56 5.24 -3.77
CA GLY A 376 -6.39 6.35 -2.82
C GLY A 376 -4.94 6.52 -2.40
N GLY A 377 -4.34 5.45 -1.88
CA GLY A 377 -2.93 5.45 -1.48
C GLY A 377 -1.99 5.72 -2.65
N LEU A 378 -2.30 5.19 -3.84
CA LEU A 378 -1.53 5.46 -5.06
C LEU A 378 -1.50 6.95 -5.42
N VAL A 379 -2.64 7.63 -5.41
CA VAL A 379 -2.67 9.07 -5.72
C VAL A 379 -1.85 9.84 -4.70
N GLU A 380 -1.96 9.51 -3.41
CA GLU A 380 -1.17 10.13 -2.35
C GLU A 380 0.35 9.92 -2.54
N GLU A 381 0.78 8.71 -2.92
CA GLU A 381 2.18 8.43 -3.28
C GLU A 381 2.65 9.27 -4.47
N LEU A 382 1.81 9.39 -5.51
CA LEU A 382 2.12 10.17 -6.72
C LEU A 382 2.14 11.69 -6.48
N GLU A 383 1.40 12.21 -5.50
CA GLU A 383 1.44 13.62 -5.12
C GLU A 383 2.82 14.02 -4.54
N VAL A 384 3.51 13.08 -3.89
CA VAL A 384 4.84 13.28 -3.29
C VAL A 384 5.97 13.08 -4.32
N LEU A 385 5.73 12.31 -5.37
CA LEU A 385 6.75 12.00 -6.38
C LEU A 385 7.13 13.22 -7.24
N SER A 386 8.44 13.41 -7.40
CA SER A 386 9.02 14.40 -8.31
C SER A 386 9.90 13.71 -9.34
N ASP A 387 9.65 14.00 -10.61
CA ASP A 387 10.28 13.36 -11.78
C ASP A 387 11.25 14.31 -12.52
N SER A 388 11.59 15.47 -11.94
CA SER A 388 12.48 16.46 -12.58
C SER A 388 13.26 17.30 -11.58
N GLU A 389 14.49 17.69 -11.95
CA GLU A 389 15.26 18.74 -11.25
C GLU A 389 14.61 20.13 -11.44
N ARG A 390 14.88 21.03 -10.49
CA ARG A 390 14.36 22.41 -10.52
C ARG A 390 14.97 23.17 -11.69
N VAL A 391 14.13 23.76 -12.54
CA VAL A 391 14.60 24.68 -13.59
C VAL A 391 15.12 25.97 -12.92
N PRO A 392 16.34 26.44 -13.22
CA PRO A 392 16.95 27.60 -12.56
C PRO A 392 16.21 28.93 -12.77
N GLU A 393 15.38 29.05 -13.82
CA GLU A 393 14.64 30.27 -14.14
C GLU A 393 13.19 29.96 -14.54
N GLY A 394 12.24 30.31 -13.66
CA GLY A 394 10.89 30.75 -14.05
C GLY A 394 9.92 29.71 -14.63
N THR A 395 9.51 28.70 -13.85
CA THR A 395 8.14 28.12 -13.74
C THR A 395 8.22 26.76 -13.04
N PRO A 396 7.17 26.32 -12.31
CA PRO A 396 7.16 25.00 -11.70
C PRO A 396 7.22 23.88 -12.76
N SER A 397 7.98 22.83 -12.47
CA SER A 397 7.97 21.61 -13.30
C SER A 397 6.62 20.91 -13.22
N VAL A 398 6.26 20.19 -14.29
CA VAL A 398 5.03 19.39 -14.34
C VAL A 398 5.16 18.24 -13.32
N PRO A 399 4.26 18.13 -12.31
CA PRO A 399 4.29 17.04 -11.34
C PRO A 399 4.14 15.66 -11.99
N ALA A 400 4.74 14.65 -11.36
CA ALA A 400 4.66 13.24 -11.79
C ALA A 400 3.20 12.80 -12.02
N LEU A 401 2.31 13.16 -11.09
CA LEU A 401 0.88 12.88 -11.18
C LEU A 401 0.23 13.45 -12.45
N LEU A 402 0.50 14.72 -12.78
CA LEU A 402 -0.07 15.35 -13.98
C LEU A 402 0.48 14.69 -15.26
N ARG A 403 1.78 14.35 -15.26
CA ARG A 403 2.39 13.63 -16.38
C ARG A 403 1.73 12.27 -16.60
N LEU A 404 1.52 11.49 -15.54
CA LEU A 404 0.80 10.22 -15.62
C LEU A 404 -0.62 10.40 -16.16
N VAL A 405 -1.37 11.38 -15.65
CA VAL A 405 -2.74 11.66 -16.08
C VAL A 405 -2.82 11.96 -17.58
N GLU A 406 -1.87 12.72 -18.13
CA GLU A 406 -1.84 13.00 -19.58
C GLU A 406 -1.57 11.74 -20.42
N TYR A 407 -0.76 10.80 -19.93
CA TYR A 407 -0.55 9.50 -20.58
C TYR A 407 -1.79 8.61 -20.51
N VAL A 408 -2.43 8.54 -19.35
CA VAL A 408 -3.70 7.82 -19.20
C VAL A 408 -4.77 8.41 -20.14
N ALA A 409 -4.87 9.74 -20.20
CA ALA A 409 -5.80 10.42 -21.09
C ALA A 409 -5.51 10.14 -22.59
N ALA A 410 -4.25 10.03 -22.99
CA ALA A 410 -3.89 9.73 -24.38
C ALA A 410 -4.31 8.34 -24.86
N ALA A 411 -4.42 7.37 -23.94
CA ALA A 411 -4.80 5.99 -24.22
C ALA A 411 -6.21 5.61 -23.72
N SER A 412 -7.03 6.60 -23.32
CA SER A 412 -8.42 6.40 -22.88
C SER A 412 -9.42 6.75 -23.99
N ALA A 413 -10.68 6.31 -23.83
CA ALA A 413 -11.79 6.73 -24.68
C ALA A 413 -11.97 8.26 -24.68
N HIS A 414 -12.51 8.80 -25.78
CA HIS A 414 -12.56 10.25 -26.03
C HIS A 414 -13.19 11.07 -24.89
N GLU A 415 -14.30 10.59 -24.33
CA GLU A 415 -15.02 11.29 -23.24
C GLU A 415 -14.20 11.33 -21.94
N VAL A 416 -13.60 10.21 -21.55
CA VAL A 416 -12.75 10.11 -20.35
C VAL A 416 -11.48 10.95 -20.54
N ALA A 417 -10.86 10.88 -21.72
CA ALA A 417 -9.69 11.65 -22.08
C ALA A 417 -9.94 13.17 -21.98
N ALA A 418 -11.11 13.66 -22.45
CA ALA A 418 -11.48 15.06 -22.34
C ALA A 418 -11.59 15.54 -20.89
N ARG A 419 -12.22 14.72 -20.02
CA ARG A 419 -12.37 15.03 -18.60
C ARG A 419 -11.03 15.03 -17.86
N LEU A 420 -10.17 14.03 -18.10
CA LEU A 420 -8.81 13.97 -17.53
C LEU A 420 -7.96 15.18 -17.96
N ARG A 421 -8.03 15.58 -19.23
CA ARG A 421 -7.31 16.76 -19.74
C ARG A 421 -7.82 18.07 -19.16
N SER A 422 -9.15 18.20 -18.97
CA SER A 422 -9.73 19.38 -18.30
C SER A 422 -9.25 19.47 -16.86
N TRP A 423 -9.32 18.37 -16.11
CA TRP A 423 -8.84 18.28 -14.74
C TRP A 423 -7.34 18.63 -14.63
N SER A 424 -6.52 18.08 -15.52
CA SER A 424 -5.07 18.33 -15.57
C SER A 424 -4.76 19.80 -15.89
N GLU A 425 -5.51 20.41 -16.81
CA GLU A 425 -5.33 21.81 -17.18
C GLU A 425 -5.73 22.77 -16.05
N GLU A 426 -6.84 22.51 -15.37
CA GLU A 426 -7.28 23.29 -14.21
C GLU A 426 -6.26 23.23 -13.07
N THR A 427 -5.79 22.02 -12.76
CA THR A 427 -4.76 21.79 -11.73
C THR A 427 -3.45 22.48 -12.11
N ALA A 428 -3.00 22.35 -13.36
CA ALA A 428 -1.78 23.00 -13.84
C ALA A 428 -1.87 24.54 -13.78
N ARG A 429 -3.03 25.10 -14.15
CA ARG A 429 -3.30 26.54 -14.10
C ARG A 429 -3.29 27.08 -12.67
N ARG A 430 -3.80 26.32 -11.69
CA ARG A 430 -3.71 26.67 -10.26
C ARG A 430 -2.27 26.67 -9.78
N LEU A 431 -1.50 25.66 -10.15
CA LEU A 431 -0.10 25.51 -9.76
C LEU A 431 0.84 26.53 -10.43
N GLY A 432 0.35 27.33 -11.39
CA GLY A 432 1.18 28.29 -12.12
C GLY A 432 2.11 27.64 -13.15
N ILE A 433 1.80 26.40 -13.56
CA ILE A 433 2.55 25.67 -14.59
C ILE A 433 2.23 26.29 -15.96
N HIS A 434 3.26 26.57 -16.75
CA HIS A 434 3.08 27.16 -18.06
C HIS A 434 2.40 26.17 -19.02
N SER A 435 1.44 26.65 -19.83
CA SER A 435 0.63 25.80 -20.72
C SER A 435 1.46 25.05 -21.77
N VAL A 436 2.60 25.61 -22.18
CA VAL A 436 3.55 24.95 -23.10
C VAL A 436 4.16 23.69 -22.47
N ALA A 437 4.55 23.74 -21.19
CA ALA A 437 5.14 22.58 -20.52
C ALA A 437 4.15 21.41 -20.44
N LEU A 438 2.87 21.69 -20.16
CA LEU A 438 1.83 20.66 -20.17
C LEU A 438 1.56 20.14 -21.59
N ARG A 439 1.60 21.02 -22.60
CA ARG A 439 1.42 20.65 -24.01
C ARG A 439 2.51 19.72 -24.52
N GLU A 440 3.77 19.94 -24.14
CA GLU A 440 4.86 19.01 -24.47
C GLU A 440 4.59 17.61 -23.92
N ARG A 441 4.15 17.50 -22.66
CA ARG A 441 3.80 16.20 -22.07
C ARG A 441 2.63 15.53 -22.79
N ARG A 442 1.65 16.30 -23.29
CA ARG A 442 0.56 15.79 -24.15
C ARG A 442 1.05 15.24 -25.48
N VAL A 443 2.04 15.88 -26.09
CA VAL A 443 2.67 15.40 -27.32
C VAL A 443 3.38 14.08 -27.06
N ASP A 444 4.18 13.98 -26.00
CA ASP A 444 4.88 12.75 -25.61
C ASP A 444 3.88 11.61 -25.35
N ALA A 445 2.83 11.88 -24.57
CA ALA A 445 1.74 10.95 -24.26
C ALA A 445 1.02 10.45 -25.52
N SER A 446 0.73 11.36 -26.46
CA SER A 446 0.06 11.00 -27.72
C SER A 446 0.98 10.13 -28.59
N ALA A 447 2.27 10.47 -28.69
CA ALA A 447 3.23 9.66 -29.43
C ALA A 447 3.35 8.24 -28.87
N TRP A 448 3.34 8.10 -27.54
CA TRP A 448 3.29 6.79 -26.88
C TRP A 448 2.00 6.02 -27.19
N ALA A 449 0.83 6.65 -27.06
CA ALA A 449 -0.45 5.98 -27.28
C ALA A 449 -0.67 5.51 -28.73
N HIS A 450 -0.06 6.18 -29.71
CA HIS A 450 -0.13 5.80 -31.13
C HIS A 450 0.98 4.81 -31.54
N ARG A 451 1.89 4.44 -30.63
CA ARG A 451 2.96 3.48 -30.95
C ARG A 451 2.29 2.11 -31.23
N PRO A 452 2.55 1.48 -32.39
CA PRO A 452 2.04 0.14 -32.66
C PRO A 452 2.59 -0.83 -31.62
N THR A 453 1.70 -1.59 -30.97
CA THR A 453 2.08 -2.65 -30.05
C THR A 453 2.39 -3.90 -30.85
N SER A 454 3.63 -4.38 -30.74
CA SER A 454 3.99 -5.65 -31.34
C SER A 454 3.49 -6.80 -30.47
N PRO A 455 3.00 -7.89 -31.08
CA PRO A 455 2.52 -9.03 -30.31
C PRO A 455 3.59 -9.53 -29.34
N VAL A 456 3.19 -9.74 -28.09
CA VAL A 456 4.10 -10.23 -27.05
C VAL A 456 4.45 -11.68 -27.39
N SER A 457 5.75 -11.93 -27.54
CA SER A 457 6.29 -13.26 -27.84
C SER A 457 6.58 -14.06 -26.56
N ARG A 458 7.00 -13.38 -25.49
CA ARG A 458 7.42 -13.99 -24.21
C ARG A 458 7.49 -12.97 -23.07
N VAL A 459 7.47 -13.49 -21.85
CA VAL A 459 7.86 -12.77 -20.62
C VAL A 459 9.30 -13.12 -20.28
N VAL A 460 10.13 -12.11 -20.03
CA VAL A 460 11.54 -12.27 -19.65
C VAL A 460 11.71 -11.87 -18.20
N MET A 461 12.28 -12.75 -17.38
CA MET A 461 12.59 -12.50 -15.97
C MET A 461 14.10 -12.54 -15.78
N GLU A 462 14.71 -11.39 -15.57
CA GLU A 462 16.13 -11.27 -15.21
C GLU A 462 16.28 -11.49 -13.70
N LEU A 463 17.09 -12.47 -13.31
CA LEU A 463 17.37 -12.83 -11.94
C LEU A 463 18.84 -12.59 -11.61
N LYS A 464 19.08 -11.93 -10.47
CA LYS A 464 20.40 -11.82 -9.88
C LYS A 464 20.34 -12.13 -8.39
N ARG A 465 21.15 -13.07 -7.93
CA ARG A 465 21.28 -13.39 -6.51
C ARG A 465 21.85 -12.20 -5.73
N ASP A 466 21.33 -11.97 -4.53
CA ASP A 466 21.89 -10.97 -3.61
C ASP A 466 22.95 -11.62 -2.72
N ASP A 467 24.21 -11.42 -3.09
CA ASP A 467 25.36 -11.97 -2.34
C ASP A 467 25.61 -11.26 -1.00
N SER A 468 24.84 -10.22 -0.67
CA SER A 468 24.99 -9.50 0.60
C SER A 468 24.40 -10.24 1.81
N THR A 469 23.59 -11.27 1.58
CA THR A 469 22.93 -12.07 2.61
C THR A 469 23.24 -13.55 2.47
N SER A 470 23.23 -14.30 3.58
CA SER A 470 23.28 -15.77 3.55
C SER A 470 21.96 -16.42 3.13
N GLU A 471 20.86 -15.66 3.15
CA GLU A 471 19.55 -16.10 2.68
C GLU A 471 19.49 -16.11 1.15
N GLU A 472 18.67 -17.01 0.59
CA GLU A 472 18.45 -17.10 -0.85
C GLU A 472 17.50 -15.98 -1.31
N LEU A 473 18.07 -14.78 -1.50
CA LEU A 473 17.35 -13.61 -1.97
C LEU A 473 17.78 -13.23 -3.39
N TYR A 474 16.81 -12.79 -4.18
CA TYR A 474 16.98 -12.44 -5.58
C TYR A 474 16.46 -11.04 -5.88
N ARG A 475 17.23 -10.28 -6.66
CA ARG A 475 16.73 -9.10 -7.36
C ARG A 475 16.18 -9.56 -8.71
N CYS A 476 14.91 -9.27 -8.96
CA CYS A 476 14.24 -9.65 -10.20
C CYS A 476 13.81 -8.41 -11.01
N ARG A 477 14.02 -8.43 -12.33
CA ARG A 477 13.42 -7.51 -13.30
C ARG A 477 12.55 -8.32 -14.26
N ILE A 478 11.35 -7.85 -14.57
CA ILE A 478 10.44 -8.56 -15.47
C ILE A 478 10.11 -7.65 -16.66
N LEU A 479 10.20 -8.20 -17.86
CA LEU A 479 10.03 -7.52 -19.14
C LEU A 479 9.09 -8.31 -20.04
N LEU A 480 8.35 -7.64 -20.93
CA LEU A 480 7.68 -8.23 -22.08
C LEU A 480 8.54 -8.06 -23.30
N ALA A 481 8.73 -9.12 -24.09
CA ALA A 481 9.44 -9.04 -25.37
C ALA A 481 8.49 -9.32 -26.53
N GLY A 482 8.37 -8.38 -27.45
CA GLY A 482 7.55 -8.47 -28.66
C GLY A 482 8.24 -9.21 -29.80
N ASP A 483 7.48 -9.67 -30.80
CA ASP A 483 7.99 -10.36 -32.00
C ASP A 483 8.95 -9.51 -32.84
N ASP A 484 8.78 -8.19 -32.79
CA ASP A 484 9.64 -7.20 -33.47
C ASP A 484 10.96 -6.93 -32.72
N GLY A 485 11.14 -7.50 -31.53
CA GLY A 485 12.25 -7.24 -30.62
C GLY A 485 12.05 -6.04 -29.69
N SER A 486 10.87 -5.42 -29.69
CA SER A 486 10.51 -4.40 -28.69
C SER A 486 10.46 -5.02 -27.29
N GLN A 487 10.78 -4.21 -26.29
CA GLN A 487 10.77 -4.64 -24.89
C GLN A 487 10.04 -3.61 -24.03
N THR A 488 9.21 -4.10 -23.11
CA THR A 488 8.49 -3.27 -22.14
C THR A 488 8.79 -3.78 -20.74
N VAL A 489 9.39 -2.95 -19.90
CA VAL A 489 9.59 -3.29 -18.47
C VAL A 489 8.22 -3.39 -17.81
N LEU A 490 7.96 -4.46 -17.06
CA LEU A 490 6.80 -4.59 -16.18
C LEU A 490 7.17 -4.36 -14.71
N HIS A 491 8.32 -4.91 -14.30
CA HIS A 491 8.82 -4.85 -12.93
C HIS A 491 10.31 -4.49 -12.94
N ASP A 492 10.73 -3.53 -12.11
CA ASP A 492 12.11 -3.03 -12.04
C ASP A 492 12.90 -3.72 -10.91
N ALA A 493 14.15 -4.12 -11.20
CA ALA A 493 15.08 -4.74 -10.25
C ALA A 493 15.63 -3.78 -9.19
N ARG A 494 15.34 -2.46 -9.29
CA ARG A 494 15.67 -1.47 -8.24
C ARG A 494 14.91 -1.68 -6.92
N THR A 495 14.09 -2.72 -6.82
CA THR A 495 13.32 -3.07 -5.62
C THR A 495 14.10 -3.94 -4.64
N VAL A 496 13.58 -4.03 -3.42
CA VAL A 496 14.06 -4.89 -2.32
C VAL A 496 14.25 -6.34 -2.81
N PRO A 497 15.35 -7.03 -2.41
CA PRO A 497 15.56 -8.45 -2.68
C PRO A 497 14.37 -9.31 -2.23
N LYS A 498 14.05 -10.36 -2.98
CA LYS A 498 12.85 -11.19 -2.80
C LYS A 498 13.22 -12.64 -2.58
N THR A 499 12.40 -13.35 -1.82
CA THR A 499 12.49 -14.82 -1.74
C THR A 499 12.07 -15.46 -3.08
N PRO A 500 12.39 -16.75 -3.31
CA PRO A 500 11.90 -17.48 -4.48
C PRO A 500 10.37 -17.41 -4.66
N GLU A 501 9.61 -17.51 -3.57
CA GLU A 501 8.15 -17.47 -3.57
C GLU A 501 7.63 -16.08 -3.99
N GLU A 502 8.21 -15.02 -3.42
CA GLU A 502 7.86 -13.64 -3.76
C GLU A 502 8.20 -13.34 -5.23
N ALA A 503 9.36 -13.77 -5.72
CA ALA A 503 9.77 -13.61 -7.10
C ALA A 503 8.83 -14.37 -8.06
N ALA A 504 8.43 -15.60 -7.71
CA ALA A 504 7.46 -16.38 -8.47
C ALA A 504 6.09 -15.70 -8.52
N ARG A 505 5.64 -15.09 -7.41
CA ARG A 505 4.37 -14.35 -7.36
C ARG A 505 4.37 -13.15 -8.29
N ARG A 506 5.46 -12.38 -8.30
CA ARG A 506 5.62 -11.25 -9.23
C ARG A 506 5.61 -11.69 -10.69
N LEU A 507 6.20 -12.84 -11.00
CA LEU A 507 6.14 -13.40 -12.34
C LEU A 507 4.72 -13.81 -12.74
N ARG A 508 3.99 -14.51 -11.86
CA ARG A 508 2.59 -14.88 -12.10
C ARG A 508 1.73 -13.65 -12.36
N ASP A 509 1.86 -12.62 -11.51
CA ASP A 509 1.14 -11.36 -11.71
C ASP A 509 1.48 -10.74 -13.08
N ALA A 510 2.77 -10.70 -13.43
CA ALA A 510 3.23 -10.17 -14.71
C ALA A 510 2.68 -10.95 -15.91
N VAL A 511 2.62 -12.28 -15.81
CA VAL A 511 2.03 -13.16 -16.84
C VAL A 511 0.52 -12.95 -16.94
N ALA A 512 -0.20 -12.84 -15.82
CA ALA A 512 -1.64 -12.56 -15.83
C ALA A 512 -1.96 -11.23 -16.54
N ALA A 513 -1.07 -10.24 -16.42
CA ALA A 513 -1.17 -8.96 -17.12
C ALA A 513 -1.12 -9.08 -18.64
N THR A 514 -0.37 -10.07 -19.16
CA THR A 514 -0.15 -10.21 -20.59
C THR A 514 -1.35 -10.81 -21.31
N ALA A 515 -2.31 -11.39 -20.59
CA ALA A 515 -3.52 -11.96 -21.18
C ALA A 515 -4.29 -10.95 -22.07
N THR A 516 -4.19 -9.65 -21.76
CA THR A 516 -4.82 -8.57 -22.53
C THR A 516 -3.94 -8.01 -23.65
N GLU A 517 -2.67 -8.40 -23.73
CA GLU A 517 -1.73 -7.91 -24.73
C GLU A 517 -1.87 -8.70 -26.05
N PRO A 518 -1.67 -8.06 -27.21
CA PRO A 518 -1.73 -8.75 -28.50
C PRO A 518 -0.76 -9.94 -28.57
N GLY A 519 -1.20 -11.05 -29.16
CA GLY A 519 -0.37 -12.26 -29.35
C GLY A 519 -0.40 -13.28 -28.21
N GLN A 520 -0.95 -12.95 -27.05
CA GLN A 520 -0.96 -13.86 -25.90
C GLN A 520 -2.14 -14.84 -25.91
N GLY A 521 -3.33 -14.43 -26.38
CA GLY A 521 -4.47 -15.31 -26.69
C GLY A 521 -4.75 -16.42 -25.64
N ASP A 522 -5.22 -17.58 -26.08
CA ASP A 522 -5.41 -18.78 -25.23
C ASP A 522 -4.13 -19.66 -25.15
N HIS A 523 -2.96 -19.10 -25.49
CA HIS A 523 -1.72 -19.87 -25.50
C HIS A 523 -1.09 -19.92 -24.11
N VAL A 524 -0.44 -21.04 -23.79
CA VAL A 524 0.39 -21.14 -22.58
C VAL A 524 1.55 -20.13 -22.70
N PRO A 525 1.69 -19.21 -21.73
CA PRO A 525 2.73 -18.19 -21.75
C PRO A 525 4.14 -18.78 -21.79
N TRP A 526 5.02 -18.15 -22.57
CA TRP A 526 6.45 -18.48 -22.61
C TRP A 526 7.22 -17.55 -21.66
N VAL A 527 7.89 -18.14 -20.67
CA VAL A 527 8.76 -17.42 -19.74
C VAL A 527 10.22 -17.77 -20.00
N THR A 528 11.05 -16.76 -20.28
CA THR A 528 12.51 -16.90 -20.34
C THR A 528 13.12 -16.30 -19.08
N VAL A 529 13.79 -17.12 -18.28
CA VAL A 529 14.49 -16.69 -17.08
C VAL A 529 15.97 -16.49 -17.42
N VAL A 530 16.42 -15.25 -17.32
CA VAL A 530 17.81 -14.86 -17.55
C VAL A 530 18.56 -14.97 -16.24
N VAL A 531 19.56 -15.83 -16.21
CA VAL A 531 20.41 -16.12 -15.04
C VAL A 531 21.88 -15.93 -15.41
N ASP A 532 22.71 -15.74 -14.40
CA ASP A 532 24.16 -15.83 -14.58
C ASP A 532 24.63 -17.28 -14.77
N ARG A 533 25.92 -17.44 -15.11
CA ARG A 533 26.52 -18.75 -15.38
C ARG A 533 26.55 -19.70 -14.18
N THR A 534 26.53 -19.18 -12.95
CA THR A 534 26.58 -19.96 -11.71
C THR A 534 25.20 -20.47 -11.34
N GLU A 535 24.15 -19.76 -11.73
CA GLU A 535 22.75 -20.05 -11.43
C GLU A 535 22.03 -20.81 -12.57
N LEU A 536 22.77 -21.35 -13.55
CA LEU A 536 22.24 -22.17 -14.65
C LEU A 536 21.49 -23.44 -14.18
N HIS A 537 21.73 -23.89 -12.96
CA HIS A 537 21.04 -25.03 -12.34
C HIS A 537 19.88 -24.64 -11.42
N LEU A 538 19.57 -23.35 -11.30
CA LEU A 538 18.53 -22.84 -10.42
C LEU A 538 17.15 -23.44 -10.75
N ALA A 539 16.44 -23.86 -9.69
CA ALA A 539 15.16 -24.57 -9.80
C ALA A 539 13.93 -23.66 -9.97
N VAL A 540 14.04 -22.65 -10.84
CA VAL A 540 12.97 -21.65 -11.05
C VAL A 540 11.67 -22.29 -11.54
N ASP A 541 11.76 -23.39 -12.28
CA ASP A 541 10.60 -24.17 -12.73
C ASP A 541 9.85 -24.87 -11.59
N GLU A 542 10.47 -25.03 -10.42
CA GLU A 542 9.88 -25.64 -9.23
C GLU A 542 9.38 -24.59 -8.20
N TRP A 543 9.66 -23.30 -8.41
CA TRP A 543 9.22 -22.23 -7.51
C TRP A 543 7.69 -22.10 -7.49
N GLN A 544 7.14 -21.88 -6.30
CA GLN A 544 5.70 -21.78 -6.05
C GLN A 544 5.34 -20.38 -5.52
N PRO A 545 4.43 -19.65 -6.17
CA PRO A 545 4.10 -18.27 -5.80
C PRO A 545 3.19 -18.13 -4.56
N ASP A 546 2.34 -19.13 -4.31
CA ASP A 546 1.35 -19.12 -3.23
C ASP A 546 1.56 -20.32 -2.29
N ALA A 547 1.30 -20.12 -1.00
CA ALA A 547 1.12 -21.25 -0.09
C ALA A 547 -0.13 -22.02 -0.54
N ALA A 548 -0.13 -23.36 -0.38
CA ALA A 548 -1.28 -24.18 -0.75
C ALA A 548 -2.54 -23.66 -0.05
N ASP A 549 -3.52 -23.18 -0.83
CA ASP A 549 -4.87 -22.89 -0.35
C ASP A 549 -5.59 -24.22 -0.11
N ASP A 550 -6.54 -24.25 0.84
CA ASP A 550 -7.32 -25.44 1.20
C ASP A 550 -8.17 -25.95 0.02
N ILE A 551 -8.45 -25.09 -0.97
CA ILE A 551 -9.31 -25.38 -2.12
C ILE A 551 -8.50 -25.70 -3.39
N MET A 552 -7.42 -24.96 -3.67
CA MET A 552 -6.57 -25.17 -4.84
C MET A 552 -5.09 -24.98 -4.46
N PRO A 553 -4.27 -26.04 -4.45
CA PRO A 553 -2.85 -25.90 -4.17
C PRO A 553 -2.15 -25.13 -5.29
N GLY A 554 -1.22 -24.24 -4.92
CA GLY A 554 -0.40 -23.51 -5.89
C GLY A 554 0.40 -24.46 -6.78
N GLN A 555 0.40 -24.20 -8.10
CA GLN A 555 1.23 -24.95 -9.04
C GLN A 555 2.61 -24.30 -9.18
N PRO A 556 3.68 -25.10 -9.39
CA PRO A 556 5.00 -24.58 -9.69
C PRO A 556 5.05 -23.94 -11.08
N LEU A 557 5.88 -22.90 -11.24
CA LEU A 557 5.97 -22.11 -12.47
C LEU A 557 6.15 -22.96 -13.74
N GLY A 558 6.95 -24.02 -13.68
CA GLY A 558 7.25 -24.88 -14.81
C GLY A 558 6.13 -25.85 -15.20
N ALA A 559 5.13 -26.06 -14.35
CA ALA A 559 3.90 -26.78 -14.69
C ALA A 559 2.89 -25.85 -15.36
N GLU A 560 2.85 -24.59 -14.94
CA GLU A 560 1.91 -23.58 -15.42
C GLU A 560 2.38 -22.95 -16.75
N TYR A 561 3.67 -22.66 -16.90
CA TYR A 561 4.24 -21.91 -18.03
C TYR A 561 5.36 -22.65 -18.76
N ARG A 562 5.63 -22.27 -20.01
CA ARG A 562 6.81 -22.75 -20.76
C ARG A 562 8.07 -22.04 -20.26
N VAL A 563 8.61 -22.52 -19.14
CA VAL A 563 9.80 -21.94 -18.49
C VAL A 563 11.09 -22.46 -19.13
N THR A 564 11.87 -21.55 -19.68
CA THR A 564 13.21 -21.78 -20.26
C THR A 564 14.26 -20.89 -19.60
N LEU A 565 15.49 -21.38 -19.48
CA LEU A 565 16.63 -20.60 -18.99
C LEU A 565 17.39 -19.94 -20.14
N SER A 566 18.11 -18.87 -19.84
CA SER A 566 19.03 -18.20 -20.77
C SER A 566 20.20 -17.59 -20.02
N CYS A 567 21.39 -17.56 -20.63
CA CYS A 567 22.60 -16.99 -20.02
C CYS A 567 23.36 -16.14 -21.05
N PRO A 568 22.89 -14.91 -21.33
CA PRO A 568 23.48 -14.04 -22.34
C PRO A 568 24.94 -13.67 -22.05
N ASP A 569 25.34 -13.62 -20.78
CA ASP A 569 26.72 -13.36 -20.29
C ASP A 569 27.76 -14.32 -20.88
N MET A 570 27.33 -15.48 -21.40
CA MET A 570 28.22 -16.40 -22.11
C MET A 570 28.85 -15.78 -23.37
N SER A 571 28.28 -14.67 -23.87
CA SER A 571 28.79 -13.91 -25.02
C SER A 571 30.13 -13.23 -24.73
N ASP A 572 30.43 -12.89 -23.48
CA ASP A 572 31.69 -12.24 -23.08
C ASP A 572 32.90 -13.17 -23.24
N TYR A 573 32.68 -14.49 -23.22
CA TYR A 573 33.73 -15.49 -23.26
C TYR A 573 34.21 -15.83 -24.66
N ARG A 574 33.37 -15.62 -25.69
CA ARG A 574 33.73 -15.96 -27.07
C ARG A 574 33.04 -15.04 -28.09
N PRO A 575 33.78 -14.15 -28.77
CA PRO A 575 33.22 -13.23 -29.76
C PRO A 575 32.47 -13.92 -30.91
N GLN A 576 32.89 -15.13 -31.30
CA GLN A 576 32.24 -15.89 -32.38
C GLN A 576 30.92 -16.55 -31.96
N ARG A 577 30.57 -16.55 -30.67
CA ARG A 577 29.38 -17.23 -30.13
C ARG A 577 28.11 -16.81 -30.84
N ALA A 578 27.87 -15.51 -30.99
CA ALA A 578 26.67 -15.00 -31.64
C ALA A 578 26.59 -15.50 -33.09
N GLN A 579 27.69 -15.45 -33.85
CA GLN A 579 27.75 -15.97 -35.21
C GLN A 579 27.49 -17.48 -35.29
N ASP A 580 28.07 -18.25 -34.36
CA ASP A 580 27.87 -19.71 -34.28
C ASP A 580 26.42 -20.06 -33.95
N GLN A 581 25.79 -19.30 -33.05
CA GLN A 581 24.37 -19.47 -32.69
C GLN A 581 23.45 -19.19 -33.88
N ARG A 582 23.67 -18.10 -34.62
CA ARG A 582 22.89 -17.82 -35.85
C ARG A 582 23.02 -18.93 -36.87
N ARG A 583 24.24 -19.43 -37.08
CA ARG A 583 24.50 -20.54 -38.00
C ARG A 583 23.70 -21.78 -37.58
N ARG A 584 23.77 -22.17 -36.30
CA ARG A 584 23.06 -23.35 -35.78
C ARG A 584 21.53 -23.22 -35.95
N TRP A 585 20.95 -22.05 -35.70
CA TRP A 585 19.52 -21.82 -35.97
C TRP A 585 19.17 -21.97 -37.46
N GLN A 586 20.00 -21.44 -38.36
CA GLN A 586 19.78 -21.52 -39.82
C GLN A 586 19.93 -22.95 -40.37
N SER A 587 20.79 -23.77 -39.78
CA SER A 587 20.99 -25.17 -40.18
C SER A 587 19.79 -26.07 -39.86
N GLY A 588 18.85 -25.60 -39.02
CA GLY A 588 17.63 -26.32 -38.67
C GLY A 588 17.84 -27.50 -37.70
N PRO A 589 16.77 -28.22 -37.33
CA PRO A 589 16.77 -29.21 -36.25
C PRO A 589 17.36 -30.58 -36.65
N ALA A 590 18.08 -30.67 -37.77
CA ALA A 590 18.45 -31.94 -38.39
C ALA A 590 19.53 -32.73 -37.60
N GLN A 591 20.23 -32.08 -36.66
CA GLN A 591 21.31 -32.72 -35.91
C GLN A 591 21.22 -32.35 -34.42
N THR A 592 20.93 -33.35 -33.59
CA THR A 592 20.98 -33.26 -32.12
C THR A 592 22.18 -34.04 -31.63
N LEU A 593 23.00 -33.43 -30.76
CA LEU A 593 24.06 -34.13 -30.06
C LEU A 593 23.51 -34.63 -28.71
N VAL A 594 23.64 -35.93 -28.45
CA VAL A 594 23.31 -36.54 -27.15
C VAL A 594 24.62 -37.00 -26.53
N THR A 595 24.97 -36.53 -25.34
CA THR A 595 26.19 -37.02 -24.68
C THR A 595 25.99 -38.45 -24.19
N ASP A 596 27.01 -39.27 -24.41
CA ASP A 596 27.07 -40.68 -24.06
C ASP A 596 28.35 -40.98 -23.24
N PRO A 597 28.53 -42.20 -22.71
CA PRO A 597 29.72 -42.57 -21.94
C PRO A 597 31.06 -42.43 -22.68
N ALA A 598 31.08 -42.24 -24.00
CA ALA A 598 32.30 -41.97 -24.74
C ALA A 598 32.78 -40.52 -24.58
N CYS A 599 31.88 -39.58 -24.24
CA CYS A 599 32.22 -38.21 -23.86
C CYS A 599 32.69 -38.15 -22.40
N ARG A 600 34.00 -38.16 -22.18
CA ARG A 600 34.64 -38.24 -20.85
C ARG A 600 35.04 -36.90 -20.25
N ASN A 601 35.17 -35.84 -21.06
CA ASN A 601 35.59 -34.53 -20.59
C ASN A 601 35.18 -33.40 -21.55
N GLY A 602 35.32 -32.16 -21.07
CA GLY A 602 34.94 -30.97 -21.83
C GLY A 602 35.72 -30.74 -23.12
N ASN A 603 36.96 -31.26 -23.25
CA ASN A 603 37.74 -31.14 -24.49
C ASN A 603 37.15 -32.01 -25.61
N GLN A 604 36.67 -33.21 -25.26
CA GLN A 604 35.99 -34.09 -26.21
C GLN A 604 34.65 -33.50 -26.66
N LEU A 605 33.85 -32.97 -25.72
CA LEU A 605 32.61 -32.25 -26.07
C LEU A 605 32.89 -31.08 -27.02
N ARG A 606 33.93 -30.29 -26.74
CA ARG A 606 34.35 -29.18 -27.62
C ARG A 606 34.75 -29.67 -29.00
N HIS A 607 35.51 -30.78 -29.08
CA HIS A 607 35.91 -31.38 -30.35
C HIS A 607 34.69 -31.82 -31.18
N LEU A 608 33.71 -32.50 -30.55
CA LEU A 608 32.45 -32.89 -31.20
C LEU A 608 31.68 -31.67 -31.74
N LEU A 609 31.55 -30.61 -30.94
CA LEU A 609 30.84 -29.37 -31.31
C LEU A 609 31.58 -28.53 -32.35
N GLN A 610 32.87 -28.77 -32.59
CA GLN A 610 33.67 -28.12 -33.63
C GLN A 610 33.76 -28.94 -34.92
N GLY A 611 33.63 -30.26 -34.81
CA GLY A 611 33.70 -31.22 -35.91
C GLY A 611 32.33 -31.74 -36.32
N GLU A 612 32.06 -33.00 -35.97
CA GLU A 612 30.88 -33.76 -36.44
C GLU A 612 29.54 -33.07 -36.14
N HIS A 613 29.41 -32.38 -35.01
CA HIS A 613 28.19 -31.70 -34.56
C HIS A 613 28.31 -30.17 -34.62
N ARG A 614 29.07 -29.65 -35.60
CA ARG A 614 29.30 -28.20 -35.79
C ARG A 614 28.03 -27.37 -35.93
N ASP A 615 27.00 -27.95 -36.52
CA ASP A 615 25.74 -27.28 -36.85
C ASP A 615 24.57 -27.75 -35.98
N ALA A 616 24.83 -28.59 -34.97
CA ALA A 616 23.81 -29.05 -34.04
C ALA A 616 23.22 -27.87 -33.24
N ALA A 617 21.93 -27.58 -33.44
CA ALA A 617 21.21 -26.54 -32.70
C ALA A 617 20.80 -27.01 -31.29
N GLN A 618 20.72 -28.34 -31.11
CA GLN A 618 20.24 -28.95 -29.89
C GLN A 618 21.28 -29.91 -29.31
N VAL A 619 21.49 -29.81 -27.99
CA VAL A 619 22.32 -30.74 -27.22
C VAL A 619 21.51 -31.30 -26.04
N VAL A 620 21.61 -32.61 -25.81
CA VAL A 620 21.04 -33.29 -24.65
C VAL A 620 22.20 -33.78 -23.79
N LEU A 621 22.31 -33.26 -22.57
CA LEU A 621 23.40 -33.59 -21.66
C LEU A 621 22.97 -34.67 -20.67
N ASN A 622 23.56 -35.85 -20.82
CA ASN A 622 23.54 -36.96 -19.87
C ASN A 622 24.90 -37.10 -19.18
N GLY A 623 24.93 -37.82 -18.05
CA GLY A 623 26.15 -38.12 -17.30
C GLY A 623 26.17 -37.47 -15.92
N PRO A 624 27.30 -37.61 -15.18
CA PRO A 624 27.48 -37.09 -13.83
C PRO A 624 27.23 -35.58 -13.68
N ALA A 625 26.73 -35.18 -12.50
CA ALA A 625 26.27 -33.82 -12.24
C ALA A 625 27.36 -32.75 -12.41
N GLU A 626 28.56 -32.97 -11.88
CA GLU A 626 29.68 -32.01 -11.96
C GLU A 626 30.16 -31.77 -13.40
N GLU A 627 30.27 -32.85 -14.17
CA GLU A 627 30.68 -32.81 -15.57
C GLU A 627 29.62 -32.12 -16.42
N ARG A 628 28.35 -32.46 -16.18
CA ARG A 628 27.20 -31.86 -16.86
C ARG A 628 27.11 -30.35 -16.64
N ALA A 629 27.39 -29.86 -15.43
CA ALA A 629 27.44 -28.42 -15.15
C ALA A 629 28.54 -27.72 -15.97
N THR A 630 29.72 -28.33 -16.07
CA THR A 630 30.81 -27.83 -16.91
C THR A 630 30.45 -27.87 -18.40
N TRP A 631 29.83 -28.96 -18.86
CA TRP A 631 29.45 -29.17 -20.26
C TRP A 631 28.35 -28.22 -20.72
N LEU A 632 27.40 -27.89 -19.84
CA LEU A 632 26.39 -26.87 -20.10
C LEU A 632 27.04 -25.52 -20.45
N GLN A 633 27.99 -25.05 -19.63
CA GLN A 633 28.72 -23.82 -19.90
C GLN A 633 29.53 -23.90 -21.21
N ILE A 634 30.16 -25.04 -21.51
CA ILE A 634 30.87 -25.23 -22.79
C ILE A 634 29.91 -25.12 -23.98
N CYS A 635 28.74 -25.75 -23.91
CA CYS A 635 27.74 -25.69 -24.98
C CYS A 635 27.31 -24.23 -25.25
N LEU A 636 26.98 -23.48 -24.20
CA LEU A 636 26.53 -22.10 -24.31
C LEU A 636 27.65 -21.16 -24.80
N ALA A 637 28.91 -21.35 -24.35
CA ALA A 637 30.06 -20.60 -24.86
C ALA A 637 30.34 -20.89 -26.35
N MET A 638 30.02 -22.10 -26.81
CA MET A 638 30.15 -22.54 -28.20
C MET A 638 28.95 -22.15 -29.08
N GLY A 639 27.99 -21.39 -28.52
CA GLY A 639 26.83 -20.86 -29.23
C GLY A 639 25.74 -21.89 -29.49
N VAL A 640 25.67 -22.99 -28.74
CA VAL A 640 24.55 -23.94 -28.83
C VAL A 640 23.30 -23.28 -28.25
N PRO A 641 22.22 -23.09 -29.04
CA PRO A 641 21.03 -22.37 -28.58
C PRO A 641 20.07 -23.20 -27.71
N VAL A 642 20.00 -24.51 -27.90
CA VAL A 642 19.06 -25.37 -27.16
C VAL A 642 19.83 -26.45 -26.41
N VAL A 643 19.74 -26.44 -25.07
CA VAL A 643 20.38 -27.44 -24.21
C VAL A 643 19.38 -28.01 -23.23
N LEU A 644 19.18 -29.33 -23.26
CA LEU A 644 18.26 -30.06 -22.38
C LEU A 644 19.06 -30.98 -21.45
N TRP A 645 18.72 -31.01 -20.17
CA TRP A 645 19.30 -31.97 -19.23
C TRP A 645 18.35 -32.30 -18.07
N ASP A 646 18.61 -33.40 -17.37
CA ASP A 646 17.95 -33.73 -16.11
C ASP A 646 18.80 -33.23 -14.95
N ARG A 647 18.31 -32.29 -14.12
CA ARG A 647 19.05 -31.83 -12.93
C ARG A 647 19.26 -32.94 -11.91
N ALA A 648 18.32 -33.87 -11.80
CA ALA A 648 18.33 -34.94 -10.79
C ALA A 648 19.11 -36.19 -11.22
N ALA A 649 19.56 -36.26 -12.48
CA ALA A 649 20.37 -37.37 -12.97
C ALA A 649 21.75 -37.39 -12.30
N ALA A 650 22.15 -38.55 -11.79
CA ALA A 650 23.44 -38.77 -11.14
C ALA A 650 24.48 -39.42 -12.09
N SER A 651 24.02 -40.14 -13.12
CA SER A 651 24.90 -40.84 -14.06
C SER A 651 24.28 -40.96 -15.45
N TYR A 652 24.96 -41.67 -16.35
CA TYR A 652 24.44 -42.01 -17.67
C TYR A 652 23.27 -43.00 -17.66
N GLU A 653 23.10 -43.77 -16.57
CA GLU A 653 21.98 -44.72 -16.41
C GLU A 653 20.63 -44.00 -16.36
N ASP A 654 20.64 -42.71 -15.99
CA ASP A 654 19.44 -41.87 -15.91
C ASP A 654 19.01 -41.26 -17.25
N SER A 655 19.77 -41.50 -18.33
CA SER A 655 19.51 -40.90 -19.66
C SER A 655 18.12 -41.26 -20.23
N GLU A 656 17.61 -42.45 -19.93
CA GLU A 656 16.28 -42.90 -20.37
C GLU A 656 15.13 -42.11 -19.73
N ARG A 657 15.36 -41.44 -18.59
CA ARG A 657 14.31 -40.67 -17.90
C ARG A 657 13.78 -39.49 -18.71
N LEU A 658 14.56 -38.99 -19.69
CA LEU A 658 14.15 -37.90 -20.59
C LEU A 658 13.50 -38.40 -21.88
N HIS A 659 13.39 -39.71 -22.12
CA HIS A 659 12.90 -40.26 -23.39
C HIS A 659 11.47 -39.83 -23.74
N GLU A 660 10.60 -39.69 -22.73
CA GLU A 660 9.21 -39.22 -22.89
C GLU A 660 9.14 -37.82 -23.53
N LEU A 661 10.16 -36.98 -23.31
CA LEU A 661 10.25 -35.64 -23.90
C LEU A 661 10.60 -35.67 -25.38
N ARG A 662 10.92 -36.84 -25.96
CA ARG A 662 11.45 -36.98 -27.32
C ARG A 662 12.57 -35.96 -27.56
N PRO A 663 13.69 -36.11 -26.84
CA PRO A 663 14.71 -35.07 -26.75
C PRO A 663 15.48 -34.88 -28.08
N THR A 664 15.32 -35.79 -29.04
CA THR A 664 15.86 -35.67 -30.41
C THR A 664 14.79 -35.30 -31.45
N GLY A 665 13.55 -35.04 -31.03
CA GLY A 665 12.47 -34.58 -31.89
C GLY A 665 12.59 -33.10 -32.28
N ARG A 666 11.59 -32.56 -32.98
CA ARG A 666 11.59 -31.13 -33.37
C ARG A 666 11.72 -30.23 -32.13
N PRO A 667 12.62 -29.23 -32.15
CA PRO A 667 12.87 -28.36 -31.01
C PRO A 667 11.72 -27.38 -30.76
N ASP A 668 10.96 -26.98 -31.80
CA ASP A 668 9.90 -25.97 -31.69
C ASP A 668 8.85 -26.31 -30.60
N ASP A 669 8.47 -27.59 -30.48
CA ASP A 669 7.50 -28.04 -29.46
C ASP A 669 8.16 -28.45 -28.13
N LEU A 670 9.49 -28.41 -28.03
CA LEU A 670 10.23 -28.89 -26.85
C LEU A 670 9.84 -28.14 -25.55
N PRO A 671 9.70 -26.80 -25.52
CA PRO A 671 9.25 -26.09 -24.33
C PRO A 671 7.89 -26.56 -23.82
N GLU A 672 6.93 -26.84 -24.72
CA GLU A 672 5.62 -27.37 -24.35
C GLU A 672 5.72 -28.81 -23.82
N ARG A 673 6.52 -29.67 -24.46
CA ARG A 673 6.74 -31.04 -23.98
C ARG A 673 7.35 -31.06 -22.58
N VAL A 674 8.31 -30.18 -22.31
CA VAL A 674 8.93 -30.02 -20.98
C VAL A 674 7.90 -29.55 -19.95
N ARG A 675 7.08 -28.55 -20.27
CA ARG A 675 6.01 -28.08 -19.37
C ARG A 675 4.99 -29.20 -19.07
N ALA A 676 4.50 -29.89 -20.10
CA ALA A 676 3.55 -31.01 -19.92
C ALA A 676 4.13 -32.12 -19.04
N PHE A 677 5.42 -32.42 -19.19
CA PHE A 677 6.14 -33.37 -18.32
C PHE A 677 6.24 -32.90 -16.88
N ARG A 678 6.55 -31.61 -16.64
CA ARG A 678 6.60 -31.01 -15.30
C ARG A 678 5.23 -31.00 -14.62
N SER A 679 4.18 -30.64 -15.36
CA SER A 679 2.79 -30.67 -14.89
C SER A 679 2.37 -32.08 -14.48
N SER A 680 2.70 -33.10 -15.29
CA SER A 680 2.42 -34.50 -14.95
C SER A 680 3.23 -34.97 -13.73
N SER A 681 4.51 -34.60 -13.64
CA SER A 681 5.37 -34.91 -12.49
C SER A 681 4.87 -34.28 -11.18
N PHE A 682 4.26 -33.10 -11.26
CA PHE A 682 3.65 -32.43 -10.12
C PHE A 682 2.35 -33.11 -9.68
N ALA A 683 1.50 -33.54 -10.62
CA ALA A 683 0.26 -34.24 -10.31
C ALA A 683 0.48 -35.64 -9.72
N TYR A 684 1.56 -36.32 -10.12
CA TYR A 684 1.89 -37.69 -9.69
C TYR A 684 3.33 -37.77 -9.13
N PRO A 685 3.59 -37.19 -7.94
CA PRO A 685 4.91 -37.17 -7.33
C PRO A 685 5.30 -38.59 -6.89
N GLY A 686 6.08 -39.28 -7.72
CA GLY A 686 6.52 -40.65 -7.49
C GLY A 686 6.62 -41.50 -8.76
N GLU A 687 5.89 -41.14 -9.81
CA GLU A 687 5.96 -41.83 -11.11
C GLU A 687 7.15 -41.38 -11.95
N ARG A 688 7.63 -40.14 -11.71
CA ARG A 688 8.66 -39.49 -12.53
C ARG A 688 9.75 -38.87 -11.67
N ALA A 689 10.96 -39.42 -11.78
CA ALA A 689 12.13 -38.97 -11.05
C ALA A 689 12.90 -37.82 -11.74
N ALA A 690 12.74 -37.64 -13.06
CA ALA A 690 13.46 -36.60 -13.78
C ALA A 690 13.01 -35.19 -13.40
N ARG A 691 13.98 -34.26 -13.42
CA ARG A 691 13.81 -32.81 -13.25
C ARG A 691 14.40 -32.11 -14.48
N PRO A 692 13.69 -32.11 -15.62
CA PRO A 692 14.21 -31.54 -16.86
C PRO A 692 14.39 -30.03 -16.74
N SER A 693 15.55 -29.54 -17.17
CA SER A 693 15.86 -28.13 -17.37
C SER A 693 16.23 -27.88 -18.82
N LEU A 694 15.81 -26.73 -19.33
CA LEU A 694 15.92 -26.37 -20.73
C LEU A 694 16.48 -24.95 -20.85
N VAL A 695 17.66 -24.83 -21.45
CA VAL A 695 18.12 -23.54 -21.99
C VAL A 695 17.57 -23.40 -23.41
N TRP A 696 17.00 -22.24 -23.69
CA TRP A 696 16.50 -21.88 -25.00
C TRP A 696 16.95 -20.47 -25.36
N GLU A 697 17.86 -20.36 -26.32
CA GLU A 697 18.37 -19.10 -26.77
C GLU A 697 18.05 -18.71 -28.20
N GLN A 698 17.35 -17.59 -28.38
CA GLN A 698 16.94 -17.11 -29.70
C GLN A 698 18.08 -16.50 -30.52
N ASP A 699 17.86 -16.42 -31.84
CA ASP A 699 18.77 -15.78 -32.79
C ASP A 699 18.99 -14.30 -32.45
N GLY A 700 20.09 -14.01 -31.74
CA GLY A 700 20.78 -12.72 -31.73
C GLY A 700 20.03 -11.51 -31.14
N ARG A 701 18.82 -11.66 -30.62
CA ARG A 701 18.02 -10.59 -30.00
C ARG A 701 17.95 -10.72 -28.49
N TYR A 702 19.11 -10.88 -27.87
CA TYR A 702 19.22 -10.75 -26.42
C TYR A 702 19.27 -9.27 -26.05
N PRO A 703 18.58 -8.84 -24.98
CA PRO A 703 18.90 -7.57 -24.37
C PRO A 703 20.40 -7.60 -24.03
N ALA A 704 21.15 -6.62 -24.52
CA ALA A 704 22.28 -6.19 -23.73
C ALA A 704 21.65 -5.69 -22.41
N PRO A 705 22.06 -6.19 -21.24
CA PRO A 705 21.73 -5.50 -20.00
C PRO A 705 22.18 -4.07 -20.23
N GLU A 706 21.26 -3.09 -20.20
CA GLU A 706 21.70 -1.70 -20.23
C GLU A 706 22.73 -1.58 -19.11
N PRO A 707 23.99 -1.21 -19.42
CA PRO A 707 24.88 -0.77 -18.38
C PRO A 707 24.08 0.30 -17.65
N LEU A 708 23.81 0.07 -16.36
CA LEU A 708 23.33 1.12 -15.50
C LEU A 708 24.37 2.23 -15.64
N HIS A 709 24.11 3.19 -16.51
CA HIS A 709 24.76 4.46 -16.47
C HIS A 709 24.28 5.05 -15.15
N PHE A 710 25.02 4.73 -14.09
CA PHE A 710 25.09 5.55 -12.91
C PHE A 710 25.53 6.92 -13.42
N SER A 711 24.56 7.77 -13.78
CA SER A 711 24.78 9.20 -13.68
C SER A 711 25.03 9.44 -12.19
N ASP A 712 26.32 9.50 -11.88
CA ASP A 712 26.92 9.76 -10.58
C ASP A 712 26.22 10.97 -9.93
N PRO A 713 25.36 10.78 -8.90
CA PRO A 713 24.73 11.88 -8.22
C PRO A 713 25.72 12.40 -7.17
N ARG A 714 26.80 13.06 -7.62
CA ARG A 714 27.68 14.00 -6.89
C ARG A 714 29.05 14.11 -7.57
N LYS A 715 29.20 15.06 -8.49
CA LYS A 715 30.40 15.92 -8.53
C LYS A 715 29.98 17.35 -8.79
N GLY A 716 29.70 18.06 -7.70
CA GLY A 716 29.87 19.50 -7.68
C GLY A 716 31.34 19.81 -7.90
N THR A 717 31.68 20.34 -9.06
CA THR A 717 32.91 21.10 -9.24
C THR A 717 32.66 22.52 -8.78
N HIS A 718 32.79 22.73 -7.48
CA HIS A 718 33.25 24.01 -6.95
C HIS A 718 34.40 23.74 -5.98
N ALA A 719 35.61 23.92 -6.51
CA ALA A 719 36.69 24.65 -5.87
C ALA A 719 37.86 24.78 -6.85
N PRO A 720 38.55 25.94 -6.88
CA PRO A 720 38.05 27.30 -7.10
C PRO A 720 37.84 27.63 -8.60
#